data_AF-A0AAD2GXP7-F1
#
_entry.id   AF-A0AAD2GXP7-F1
#
_cell.length_a   1.000
_cell.length_b   1.000
_cell.length_c   1.000
_cell.angle_alpha   90.00
_cell.angle_beta   90.00
_cell.angle_gamma   90.00
#
_symmetry.space_group_name_H-M   'P 1'
#
loop_
_entity.id
_entity.type
_entity.pdbx_description
1 polymer ?
#
loop_
_entity_poly.entity_id
_entity_poly.type
_entity_poly.pdbx_seq_one_letter_code
_entity_poly.pdbx_strand_id
1 'polypeptide(L)'
;MSTAPVLDISKKKKKPPACDACKARRVLCHSQPNGIPCPRCAEKGIICRTTSLPRGRPRKNRVPGLLLMEDELAEAPKKASPTSGSQSHNGSTNGDWTSPESEPSPPGPSPPLHQTIAAAPVTIALTCDLVKHLWECFTETVCSRHPIFQHLKFAHTLSSVSWNLDLLPPEAQTLAICICAVGSTLSFHPSIIGYGSTSSMDSVFNQPPRSLTDRTVFYLGADLRQYGKCRGPIRRALFERAVNAACHCRIQLSVSAYNLASCFLLDALDECERFLSGLDSGFDDTRFQRGQRSGSGNVPIYPNRAIGQVRSKQCLIWNTRRGGASCLGKLSSRWRKDGTFQCTSHIDQLAVLKIDVEPPSLESLLDQVRSTHAQKRLTSSVYAVMQSYMYHTIRSCRSFNETITGDHARRNPLSDSAASAVLSSLATVKSLFTLMFDDVVFPEEHRCGIDWTPTTIRTNPVTCRTVRSCAITMYVGYLHIILALYREVEYRLRVHISGDVWARKRLALLREQVRELVIESLPLVEKTIRLISFKYGCDVLFSSIVRQMADFCISEWTSIQEAPGTTSWSAMFRRLADTLKLLGYANDDPQANAVIDSLESQLKIFATPNALHTNSMELLLDSPGSADASVVDYSLQMLCNGHGGSSDSWSDLAIGVDVYSTGRGRPGPY
;
A
#
# COMPACT_ATOMS: atom_id res chain seq x y z
N MET A 1 49.77 32.52 62.72
CA MET A 1 49.37 32.88 61.33
C MET A 1 48.74 31.65 60.72
N SER A 2 47.50 31.78 60.25
CA SER A 2 46.59 30.69 59.88
C SER A 2 46.82 30.27 58.42
N THR A 3 47.00 28.98 58.15
CA THR A 3 47.05 28.40 56.80
C THR A 3 45.78 27.58 56.55
N ALA A 4 45.02 27.99 55.53
CA ALA A 4 43.76 27.39 55.11
C ALA A 4 43.96 26.01 54.42
N PRO A 5 42.99 25.09 54.50
CA PRO A 5 43.07 23.80 53.82
C PRO A 5 42.46 23.84 52.40
N VAL A 6 43.11 23.10 51.50
CA VAL A 6 42.73 22.88 50.10
C VAL A 6 41.53 21.93 50.02
N LEU A 7 40.48 22.32 49.28
CA LEU A 7 39.30 21.49 49.01
C LEU A 7 39.50 20.66 47.74
N ASP A 8 39.35 19.34 47.88
CA ASP A 8 39.45 18.34 46.82
C ASP A 8 38.10 18.14 46.10
N ILE A 9 38.06 18.34 44.78
CA ILE A 9 36.85 18.26 43.95
C ILE A 9 36.69 16.80 43.47
N SER A 10 36.01 15.99 44.27
CA SER A 10 35.64 14.63 43.89
C SER A 10 34.53 14.60 42.81
N LYS A 11 34.83 13.99 41.66
CA LYS A 11 33.90 13.85 40.52
C LYS A 11 32.71 12.95 40.90
N LYS A 12 31.49 13.50 40.89
CA LYS A 12 30.23 12.78 41.16
C LYS A 12 30.05 11.59 40.18
N LYS A 13 30.05 10.35 40.70
CA LYS A 13 29.76 9.14 39.91
C LYS A 13 28.32 9.18 39.38
N LYS A 14 28.12 8.91 38.09
CA LYS A 14 26.78 8.86 37.45
C LYS A 14 25.97 7.71 38.06
N LYS A 15 24.73 7.98 38.47
CA LYS A 15 23.82 6.97 39.04
C LYS A 15 23.50 5.88 37.99
N PRO A 16 23.49 4.59 38.36
CA PRO A 16 23.09 3.52 37.46
C PRO A 16 21.61 3.63 37.06
N PRO A 17 21.22 3.10 35.88
CA PRO A 17 19.83 3.10 35.45
C PRO A 17 18.93 2.28 36.39
N ALA A 18 17.63 2.56 36.38
CA ALA A 18 16.62 1.79 37.10
C ALA A 18 16.43 0.39 36.49
N CYS A 19 16.13 -0.63 37.31
CA CYS A 19 15.78 -1.97 36.82
C CYS A 19 14.41 -2.00 36.13
N ASP A 20 14.17 -3.00 35.29
CA ASP A 20 12.96 -3.10 34.47
C ASP A 20 11.68 -3.19 35.31
N ALA A 21 11.73 -3.89 36.45
CA ALA A 21 10.60 -4.04 37.34
C ALA A 21 10.20 -2.70 38.00
N CYS A 22 11.18 -1.91 38.45
CA CYS A 22 10.91 -0.58 39.01
C CYS A 22 10.48 0.41 37.90
N LYS A 23 11.06 0.29 36.70
CA LYS A 23 10.70 1.13 35.53
C LYS A 23 9.28 0.86 35.05
N ALA A 24 8.88 -0.41 34.92
CA ALA A 24 7.52 -0.81 34.53
C ALA A 24 6.46 -0.31 35.52
N ARG A 25 6.80 -0.31 36.81
CA ARG A 25 5.93 0.21 37.89
C ARG A 25 6.02 1.73 38.07
N ARG A 26 6.85 2.43 37.29
CA ARG A 26 7.11 3.88 37.39
C ARG A 26 7.50 4.32 38.82
N VAL A 27 8.34 3.53 39.48
CA VAL A 27 8.83 3.84 40.83
C VAL A 27 10.35 4.05 40.86
N LEU A 28 10.83 4.79 41.87
CA LEU A 28 12.26 5.02 42.08
C LEU A 28 12.99 3.71 42.38
N CYS A 29 14.09 3.45 41.66
CA CYS A 29 14.93 2.27 41.82
C CYS A 29 16.20 2.61 42.61
N HIS A 30 16.52 1.80 43.62
CA HIS A 30 17.79 1.83 44.34
C HIS A 30 18.69 0.71 43.82
N SER A 31 19.28 0.92 42.64
CA SER A 31 20.15 -0.07 42.00
C SER A 31 21.40 -0.32 42.86
N GLN A 32 21.67 -1.59 43.16
CA GLN A 32 22.84 -2.04 43.89
C GLN A 32 23.94 -2.49 42.92
N PRO A 33 25.22 -2.25 43.22
CA PRO A 33 26.32 -2.84 42.47
C PRO A 33 26.35 -4.38 42.64
N ASN A 34 27.06 -5.08 41.76
CA ASN A 34 27.40 -6.51 41.90
C ASN A 34 26.25 -7.52 41.78
N GLY A 35 25.24 -7.28 40.93
CA GLY A 35 24.26 -8.33 40.65
C GLY A 35 23.12 -8.46 41.68
N ILE A 36 23.23 -7.79 42.84
CA ILE A 36 22.25 -7.85 43.93
C ILE A 36 20.91 -7.21 43.52
N PRO A 37 19.76 -7.88 43.70
CA PRO A 37 18.45 -7.30 43.41
C PRO A 37 18.23 -6.02 44.20
N CYS A 38 17.57 -5.02 43.58
CA CYS A 38 17.30 -3.78 44.31
C CYS A 38 16.35 -4.05 45.50
N PRO A 39 16.43 -3.27 46.61
CA PRO A 39 15.65 -3.51 47.82
C PRO A 39 14.15 -3.72 47.57
N ARG A 40 13.55 -2.93 46.68
CA ARG A 40 12.12 -3.09 46.31
C ARG A 40 11.80 -4.40 45.60
N CYS A 41 12.72 -4.89 44.76
CA CYS A 41 12.53 -6.17 44.09
C CYS A 41 12.74 -7.31 45.07
N ALA A 42 13.72 -7.19 45.98
CA ALA A 42 13.98 -8.15 47.04
C ALA A 42 12.79 -8.28 48.01
N GLU A 43 12.27 -7.16 48.54
CA GLU A 43 11.11 -7.12 49.44
C GLU A 43 9.85 -7.75 48.81
N LYS A 44 9.70 -7.64 47.49
CA LYS A 44 8.52 -8.15 46.78
C LYS A 44 8.72 -9.56 46.19
N GLY A 45 9.88 -10.18 46.40
CA GLY A 45 10.21 -11.48 45.81
C GLY A 45 10.22 -11.48 44.28
N ILE A 46 10.47 -10.34 43.64
CA ILE A 46 10.47 -10.21 42.17
C ILE A 46 11.91 -10.35 41.68
N ILE A 47 12.13 -11.23 40.70
CA ILE A 47 13.43 -11.43 40.07
C ILE A 47 13.87 -10.14 39.35
N CYS A 48 14.88 -9.46 39.92
CA CYS A 48 15.44 -8.23 39.37
C CYS A 48 16.42 -8.57 38.22
N ARG A 49 15.89 -8.83 37.02
CA ARG A 49 16.67 -9.29 35.85
C ARG A 49 17.68 -8.27 35.28
N THR A 50 17.72 -7.04 35.79
CA THR A 50 18.54 -5.94 35.26
C THR A 50 19.48 -5.34 36.31
N THR A 51 20.25 -6.17 37.00
CA THR A 51 21.49 -5.68 37.60
C THR A 51 22.54 -5.50 36.51
N SER A 52 22.84 -4.24 36.24
CA SER A 52 23.62 -3.78 35.10
C SER A 52 25.04 -4.36 35.09
N LEU A 53 25.33 -5.27 34.15
CA LEU A 53 26.64 -5.24 33.50
C LEU A 53 26.69 -3.93 32.68
N PRO A 54 27.75 -3.12 32.80
CA PRO A 54 27.88 -1.88 32.05
C PRO A 54 27.85 -2.21 30.55
N ARG A 55 26.72 -1.90 29.89
CA ARG A 55 26.62 -1.97 28.43
C ARG A 55 27.45 -0.82 27.87
N GLY A 56 28.75 -1.08 27.65
CA GLY A 56 29.56 -0.26 26.78
C GLY A 56 28.83 -0.12 25.45
N ARG A 57 28.73 1.11 24.95
CA ARG A 57 28.22 1.39 23.59
C ARG A 57 28.99 0.47 22.63
N PRO A 58 28.34 -0.31 21.75
CA PRO A 58 29.06 -1.13 20.79
C PRO A 58 30.03 -0.24 20.02
N ARG A 59 31.34 -0.41 20.25
CA ARG A 59 32.33 0.23 19.39
C ARG A 59 32.18 -0.44 18.04
N LYS A 60 31.87 0.37 17.03
CA LYS A 60 31.82 -0.04 15.62
C LYS A 60 33.23 -0.53 15.25
N ASN A 61 33.50 -1.81 15.43
CA ASN A 61 34.72 -2.42 14.93
C ASN A 61 34.71 -2.24 13.41
N ARG A 62 35.64 -1.42 12.91
CA ARG A 62 36.05 -1.48 11.51
C ARG A 62 36.58 -2.88 11.31
N VAL A 63 35.95 -3.64 10.42
CA VAL A 63 36.46 -4.92 9.93
C VAL A 63 37.73 -4.61 9.13
N PRO A 64 38.92 -5.08 9.53
CA PRO A 64 40.10 -5.04 8.68
C PRO A 64 39.93 -6.06 7.55
N GLY A 65 40.36 -5.67 6.35
CA GLY A 65 40.15 -6.40 5.11
C GLY A 65 40.65 -7.84 5.13
N LEU A 66 39.85 -8.70 4.51
CA LEU A 66 40.22 -10.03 4.04
C LEU A 66 41.03 -9.86 2.75
N LEU A 67 42.36 -9.93 2.86
CA LEU A 67 43.25 -10.28 1.76
C LEU A 67 43.94 -11.59 2.11
N LEU A 68 43.69 -12.57 1.24
CA LEU A 68 44.57 -13.66 0.79
C LEU A 68 45.16 -14.63 1.83
N MET A 69 44.74 -15.89 1.71
CA MET A 69 45.60 -17.03 1.98
C MET A 69 46.35 -17.36 0.70
N GLU A 70 47.68 -17.33 0.75
CA GLU A 70 48.58 -18.12 -0.09
C GLU A 70 49.92 -18.28 0.64
N ASP A 71 50.29 -19.55 0.84
CA ASP A 71 51.60 -20.19 0.92
C ASP A 71 52.69 -19.83 1.96
N GLU A 72 52.92 -20.84 2.81
CA GLU A 72 54.17 -21.56 3.14
C GLU A 72 55.56 -20.90 3.19
N LEU A 73 56.25 -21.29 4.29
CA LEU A 73 57.71 -21.40 4.54
C LEU A 73 58.60 -20.14 4.47
N ALA A 74 59.13 -19.73 5.64
CA ALA A 74 60.57 -19.80 5.97
C ALA A 74 60.90 -19.12 7.32
N GLU A 75 62.08 -19.48 7.83
CA GLU A 75 62.65 -19.33 9.17
C GLU A 75 62.90 -17.89 9.69
N ALA A 76 63.17 -17.82 11.00
CA ALA A 76 63.55 -16.66 11.84
C ALA A 76 64.94 -16.03 11.45
N PRO A 77 65.58 -15.10 12.20
CA PRO A 77 65.18 -14.31 13.39
C PRO A 77 65.64 -12.81 13.44
N LYS A 78 65.19 -12.08 14.50
CA LYS A 78 65.88 -10.97 15.23
C LYS A 78 66.30 -9.67 14.49
N LYS A 79 65.73 -8.50 14.90
CA LYS A 79 66.38 -7.45 15.74
C LYS A 79 65.66 -6.09 15.73
N ALA A 80 65.70 -5.47 16.92
CA ALA A 80 65.84 -4.04 17.21
C ALA A 80 64.65 -3.07 17.00
N SER A 81 64.14 -2.57 18.14
CA SER A 81 63.61 -1.21 18.37
C SER A 81 64.63 -0.15 17.89
N PRO A 82 64.24 1.12 17.60
CA PRO A 82 63.90 2.13 18.64
C PRO A 82 62.76 3.11 18.19
N THR A 83 61.86 3.57 19.08
CA THR A 83 61.95 4.78 19.94
C THR A 83 61.23 6.00 19.37
N SER A 84 60.21 6.41 20.12
CA SER A 84 59.75 7.78 20.45
C SER A 84 59.41 8.80 19.37
N GLY A 85 58.28 9.47 19.59
CA GLY A 85 57.99 10.75 18.95
C GLY A 85 56.59 11.29 19.22
N SER A 86 56.28 11.57 20.48
CA SER A 86 55.11 12.38 20.89
C SER A 86 55.25 13.83 20.40
N GLN A 87 54.14 14.43 19.95
CA GLN A 87 53.72 15.85 20.10
C GLN A 87 52.53 16.05 19.13
N SER A 88 51.26 16.26 19.52
CA SER A 88 50.64 17.29 20.37
C SER A 88 51.05 18.71 20.00
N HIS A 89 50.23 19.39 19.19
CA HIS A 89 50.02 20.83 19.33
C HIS A 89 48.59 21.24 18.92
N ASN A 90 47.91 21.88 19.88
CA ASN A 90 46.75 22.75 19.72
C ASN A 90 47.23 24.19 19.38
N GLY A 91 46.33 24.97 18.76
CA GLY A 91 46.40 26.44 18.62
C GLY A 91 46.27 26.83 17.13
N SER A 92 45.16 27.36 16.63
CA SER A 92 44.50 28.65 16.90
C SER A 92 45.42 29.85 16.68
N THR A 93 45.22 30.55 15.54
CA THR A 93 45.36 32.01 15.40
C THR A 93 44.66 32.51 14.12
N ASN A 94 44.06 33.69 14.25
CA ASN A 94 43.42 34.51 13.22
C ASN A 94 44.44 35.26 12.34
N GLY A 95 43.97 35.70 11.16
CA GLY A 95 44.54 36.79 10.33
C GLY A 95 45.73 36.36 9.47
N ASP A 96 46.07 36.98 8.35
CA ASP A 96 45.49 38.02 7.51
C ASP A 96 46.37 37.98 6.22
N TRP A 97 45.86 38.49 5.09
CA TRP A 97 46.54 38.77 3.81
C TRP A 97 48.02 38.41 3.63
N THR A 98 48.33 37.54 2.66
CA THR A 98 49.26 37.82 1.54
C THR A 98 49.21 36.68 0.52
N SER A 99 49.04 37.03 -0.76
CA SER A 99 49.25 36.14 -1.90
C SER A 99 50.70 35.72 -2.01
N PRO A 100 50.97 34.48 -2.47
CA PRO A 100 52.00 34.32 -3.47
C PRO A 100 51.44 33.62 -4.72
N GLU A 101 51.75 34.25 -5.82
CA GLU A 101 51.68 33.77 -7.19
C GLU A 101 52.55 32.51 -7.33
N SER A 102 51.95 31.39 -7.71
CA SER A 102 52.67 30.19 -8.14
C SER A 102 51.97 29.58 -9.35
N GLU A 103 52.73 29.49 -10.43
CA GLU A 103 52.40 28.97 -11.75
C GLU A 103 51.82 27.53 -11.76
N PRO A 104 51.05 27.17 -12.81
CA PRO A 104 50.29 25.93 -12.86
C PRO A 104 51.15 24.73 -13.24
N SER A 105 51.11 23.69 -12.40
CA SER A 105 51.51 22.34 -12.79
C SER A 105 50.42 21.67 -13.63
N PRO A 106 50.75 20.89 -14.68
CA PRO A 106 49.76 20.24 -15.54
C PRO A 106 48.95 19.18 -14.78
N PRO A 107 47.63 19.08 -15.01
CA PRO A 107 46.79 18.10 -14.32
C PRO A 107 47.06 16.70 -14.87
N GLY A 108 47.59 15.82 -14.01
CA GLY A 108 47.53 14.38 -14.25
C GLY A 108 46.06 13.91 -14.28
N PRO A 109 45.72 12.92 -15.11
CA PRO A 109 44.34 12.45 -15.26
C PRO A 109 43.89 11.79 -13.95
N SER A 110 43.04 12.51 -13.22
CA SER A 110 42.31 11.96 -12.08
C SER A 110 41.25 10.98 -12.63
N PRO A 111 41.06 9.81 -12.02
CA PRO A 111 40.02 8.87 -12.43
C PRO A 111 38.65 9.55 -12.31
N PRO A 112 37.69 9.25 -13.21
CA PRO A 112 36.40 9.91 -13.22
C PRO A 112 35.66 9.59 -11.92
N LEU A 113 35.68 10.54 -10.99
CA LEU A 113 34.71 10.58 -9.91
C LEU A 113 33.35 10.63 -10.59
N HIS A 114 32.55 9.58 -10.40
CA HIS A 114 31.11 9.61 -10.66
C HIS A 114 30.51 10.73 -9.82
N GLN A 115 30.55 11.96 -10.34
CA GLN A 115 29.71 13.05 -9.89
C GLN A 115 28.29 12.61 -10.21
N THR A 116 27.60 12.08 -9.21
CA THR A 116 26.15 11.99 -9.22
C THR A 116 25.66 13.43 -9.38
N ILE A 117 25.42 13.85 -10.62
CA ILE A 117 24.83 15.14 -10.94
C ILE A 117 23.51 15.17 -10.17
N ALA A 118 23.48 15.92 -9.07
CA ALA A 118 22.27 16.11 -8.31
C ALA A 118 21.29 16.81 -9.25
N ALA A 119 20.31 16.06 -9.74
CA ALA A 119 19.31 16.58 -10.66
C ALA A 119 18.71 17.86 -10.05
N ALA A 120 18.72 18.95 -10.82
CA ALA A 120 18.15 20.21 -10.36
C ALA A 120 16.72 19.99 -9.86
N PRO A 121 16.30 20.65 -8.77
CA PRO A 121 14.97 20.45 -8.20
C PRO A 121 13.91 20.75 -9.27
N VAL A 122 13.04 19.77 -9.53
CA VAL A 122 11.96 19.91 -10.51
C VAL A 122 10.93 20.89 -9.95
N THR A 123 10.94 22.14 -10.43
CA THR A 123 9.94 23.14 -10.06
C THR A 123 8.85 23.22 -11.13
N ILE A 124 7.63 22.82 -10.78
CA ILE A 124 6.46 22.99 -11.65
C ILE A 124 5.69 24.26 -11.27
N ALA A 125 5.43 25.12 -12.26
CA ALA A 125 4.55 26.27 -12.12
C ALA A 125 3.09 25.80 -12.11
N LEU A 126 2.33 26.14 -11.06
CA LEU A 126 0.91 25.84 -10.94
C LEU A 126 0.09 26.93 -11.63
N THR A 127 -0.01 26.88 -12.96
CA THR A 127 -0.86 27.78 -13.75
C THR A 127 -2.35 27.53 -13.47
N CYS A 128 -3.22 28.51 -13.71
CA CYS A 128 -4.66 28.37 -13.49
C CYS A 128 -5.26 27.15 -14.21
N ASP A 129 -4.85 26.89 -15.46
CA ASP A 129 -5.31 25.74 -16.25
C ASP A 129 -4.86 24.41 -15.63
N LEU A 130 -3.61 24.33 -15.19
CA LEU A 130 -3.09 23.13 -14.53
C LEU A 130 -3.81 22.87 -13.21
N VAL A 131 -4.07 23.92 -12.41
CA VAL A 131 -4.80 23.79 -11.14
C VAL A 131 -6.22 23.29 -11.38
N LYS A 132 -6.92 23.83 -12.39
CA LYS A 132 -8.26 23.38 -12.77
C LYS A 132 -8.28 21.90 -13.17
N HIS A 133 -7.34 21.49 -14.03
CA HIS A 133 -7.17 20.09 -14.43
C HIS A 133 -6.87 19.17 -13.24
N LEU A 134 -5.97 19.60 -12.35
CA LEU A 134 -5.61 18.84 -11.15
C LEU A 134 -6.77 18.69 -10.18
N TRP A 135 -7.61 19.72 -10.06
CA TRP A 135 -8.86 19.63 -9.31
C TRP A 135 -9.82 18.60 -9.93
N GLU A 136 -10.00 18.62 -11.26
CA GLU A 136 -10.83 17.63 -11.96
C GLU A 136 -10.31 16.21 -11.71
N CYS A 137 -9.00 15.99 -11.82
CA CYS A 137 -8.37 14.72 -11.47
C CYS A 137 -8.59 14.34 -9.99
N PHE A 138 -8.48 15.30 -9.07
CA PHE A 138 -8.78 15.07 -7.66
C PHE A 138 -10.23 14.63 -7.45
N THR A 139 -11.20 15.22 -8.15
CA THR A 139 -12.62 14.83 -8.00
C THR A 139 -12.88 13.37 -8.37
N GLU A 140 -12.03 12.78 -9.23
CA GLU A 140 -12.10 11.37 -9.61
C GLU A 140 -11.49 10.43 -8.55
N THR A 141 -10.67 10.95 -7.63
CA THR A 141 -10.06 10.15 -6.55
C THR A 141 -11.07 9.76 -5.47
N VAL A 142 -10.72 8.76 -4.67
CA VAL A 142 -11.47 8.41 -3.44
C VAL A 142 -11.41 9.52 -2.39
N CYS A 143 -10.39 10.39 -2.45
CA CYS A 143 -10.18 11.46 -1.47
C CYS A 143 -11.25 12.55 -1.54
N SER A 144 -11.63 12.99 -2.74
CA SER A 144 -12.65 14.03 -2.98
C SER A 144 -14.01 13.70 -2.37
N ARG A 145 -14.30 12.41 -2.20
CA ARG A 145 -15.58 11.93 -1.67
C ARG A 145 -15.69 12.09 -0.15
N HIS A 146 -14.62 12.48 0.56
CA HIS A 146 -14.66 12.73 2.01
C HIS A 146 -15.73 13.79 2.37
N PRO A 147 -16.58 13.58 3.40
CA PRO A 147 -17.56 14.54 3.87
C PRO A 147 -16.96 15.91 4.13
N ILE A 148 -15.72 15.95 4.63
CA ILE A 148 -15.01 17.22 4.83
C ILE A 148 -15.00 18.09 3.56
N PHE A 149 -14.81 17.51 2.37
CA PHE A 149 -14.82 18.26 1.11
C PHE A 149 -16.22 18.66 0.65
N GLN A 150 -17.24 17.87 0.99
CA GLN A 150 -18.64 18.19 0.68
C GLN A 150 -19.09 19.47 1.41
N HIS A 151 -18.60 19.68 2.63
CA HIS A 151 -18.94 20.86 3.43
C HIS A 151 -18.16 22.11 3.02
N LEU A 152 -16.95 21.96 2.49
CA LEU A 152 -16.07 23.08 2.15
C LEU A 152 -16.53 23.88 0.92
N LYS A 153 -17.39 23.32 0.05
CA LYS A 153 -17.78 23.92 -1.26
C LYS A 153 -16.58 24.46 -2.05
N PHE A 154 -15.42 23.78 -1.93
CA PHE A 154 -14.13 24.37 -2.27
C PHE A 154 -13.95 24.72 -3.76
N ALA A 155 -14.66 24.03 -4.65
CA ALA A 155 -14.71 24.37 -6.07
C ALA A 155 -15.17 25.81 -6.32
N HIS A 156 -16.13 26.31 -5.54
CA HIS A 156 -16.59 27.69 -5.63
C HIS A 156 -15.51 28.68 -5.18
N THR A 157 -14.80 28.37 -4.10
CA THR A 157 -13.67 29.17 -3.62
C THR A 157 -12.58 29.28 -4.69
N LEU A 158 -12.17 28.16 -5.29
CA LEU A 158 -11.18 28.16 -6.38
C LEU A 158 -11.67 28.95 -7.60
N SER A 159 -12.94 28.79 -7.97
CA SER A 159 -13.53 29.51 -9.11
C SER A 159 -13.60 31.02 -8.88
N SER A 160 -13.88 31.47 -7.65
CA SER A 160 -13.98 32.89 -7.30
C SER A 160 -12.66 33.66 -7.41
N VAL A 161 -11.53 32.96 -7.38
CA VAL A 161 -10.19 33.53 -7.58
C VAL A 161 -9.61 33.15 -8.94
N SER A 162 -10.45 32.74 -9.89
CA SER A 162 -10.04 32.31 -11.23
C SER A 162 -8.93 31.24 -11.21
N TRP A 163 -8.99 30.34 -10.23
CA TRP A 163 -8.01 29.27 -10.01
C TRP A 163 -6.57 29.73 -9.72
N ASN A 164 -6.37 31.02 -9.45
CA ASN A 164 -5.08 31.55 -9.01
C ASN A 164 -4.90 31.28 -7.50
N LEU A 165 -3.97 30.39 -7.16
CA LEU A 165 -3.74 29.97 -5.78
C LEU A 165 -3.20 31.08 -4.88
N ASP A 166 -2.53 32.08 -5.45
CA ASP A 166 -1.89 33.15 -4.69
C ASP A 166 -2.89 34.18 -4.14
N LEU A 167 -4.12 34.17 -4.65
CA LEU A 167 -5.23 35.01 -4.19
C LEU A 167 -6.05 34.35 -3.07
N LEU A 168 -5.75 33.09 -2.70
CA LEU A 168 -6.45 32.38 -1.64
C LEU A 168 -5.92 32.76 -0.26
N PRO A 169 -6.76 32.72 0.79
CA PRO A 169 -6.26 32.74 2.17
C PRO A 169 -5.26 31.61 2.42
N PRO A 170 -4.25 31.79 3.31
CA PRO A 170 -3.15 30.82 3.47
C PRO A 170 -3.59 29.37 3.74
N GLU A 171 -4.63 29.16 4.55
CA GLU A 171 -5.17 27.83 4.84
C GLU A 171 -5.84 27.19 3.61
N ALA A 172 -6.60 27.98 2.85
CA ALA A 172 -7.23 27.54 1.61
C ALA A 172 -6.18 27.27 0.52
N GLN A 173 -5.15 28.12 0.42
CA GLN A 173 -4.01 27.91 -0.48
C GLN A 173 -3.30 26.59 -0.17
N THR A 174 -3.02 26.33 1.12
CA THR A 174 -2.41 25.06 1.56
C THR A 174 -3.26 23.86 1.14
N LEU A 175 -4.58 23.93 1.35
CA LEU A 175 -5.49 22.86 0.93
C LEU A 175 -5.45 22.67 -0.59
N ALA A 176 -5.47 23.76 -1.36
CA ALA A 176 -5.41 23.70 -2.82
C ALA A 176 -4.12 23.03 -3.32
N ILE A 177 -2.97 23.33 -2.70
CA ILE A 177 -1.70 22.67 -3.03
C ILE A 177 -1.75 21.17 -2.68
N CYS A 178 -2.32 20.80 -1.53
CA CYS A 178 -2.51 19.39 -1.17
C CYS A 178 -3.42 18.67 -2.19
N ILE A 179 -4.49 19.31 -2.64
CA ILE A 179 -5.37 18.79 -3.69
C ILE A 179 -4.62 18.65 -5.01
N CYS A 180 -3.79 19.63 -5.40
CA CYS A 180 -2.97 19.55 -6.59
C CYS A 180 -2.01 18.37 -6.54
N ALA A 181 -1.37 18.14 -5.38
CA ALA A 181 -0.49 16.99 -5.18
C ALA A 181 -1.25 15.67 -5.32
N VAL A 182 -2.44 15.53 -4.72
CA VAL A 182 -3.28 14.32 -4.89
C VAL A 182 -3.76 14.16 -6.33
N GLY A 183 -4.30 15.22 -6.95
CA GLY A 183 -4.77 15.22 -8.33
C GLY A 183 -3.67 14.86 -9.33
N SER A 184 -2.41 15.19 -9.01
CA SER A 184 -1.28 14.86 -9.87
C SER A 184 -1.08 13.36 -10.04
N THR A 185 -1.53 12.53 -9.09
CA THR A 185 -1.47 11.05 -9.15
C THR A 185 -2.25 10.46 -10.32
N LEU A 186 -3.28 11.15 -10.81
CA LEU A 186 -4.12 10.73 -11.94
C LEU A 186 -3.92 11.60 -13.18
N SER A 187 -3.17 12.71 -13.07
CA SER A 187 -3.11 13.72 -14.13
C SER A 187 -2.61 13.16 -15.46
N PHE A 188 -3.36 13.46 -16.52
CA PHE A 188 -2.95 13.28 -17.92
C PHE A 188 -2.47 14.59 -18.59
N HIS A 189 -2.26 15.67 -17.81
CA HIS A 189 -1.81 16.95 -18.35
C HIS A 189 -0.37 16.84 -18.87
N PRO A 190 -0.03 17.34 -20.08
CA PRO A 190 1.31 17.23 -20.65
C PRO A 190 2.43 17.78 -19.75
N SER A 191 2.16 18.83 -18.99
CA SER A 191 3.13 19.37 -18.01
C SER A 191 3.46 18.43 -16.85
N ILE A 192 2.68 17.36 -16.63
CA ILE A 192 2.91 16.35 -15.56
C ILE A 192 3.40 15.03 -16.16
N ILE A 193 2.82 14.57 -17.25
CA ILE A 193 3.22 13.30 -17.87
C ILE A 193 4.32 13.44 -18.94
N GLY A 194 4.72 14.68 -19.23
CA GLY A 194 5.61 15.03 -20.33
C GLY A 194 4.88 15.10 -21.67
N TYR A 195 5.45 15.85 -22.61
CA TYR A 195 5.17 15.63 -24.02
C TYR A 195 5.94 14.37 -24.40
N GLY A 196 5.25 13.32 -24.87
CA GLY A 196 5.88 12.05 -25.21
C GLY A 196 7.16 12.29 -26.02
N SER A 197 8.25 11.59 -25.67
CA SER A 197 9.54 11.77 -26.33
C SER A 197 9.37 11.50 -27.82
N THR A 198 9.29 12.54 -28.63
CA THR A 198 9.04 12.48 -30.08
C THR A 198 10.17 11.83 -30.86
N SER A 199 11.25 11.43 -30.18
CA SER A 199 12.48 10.92 -30.80
C SER A 199 12.39 9.47 -31.29
N SER A 200 11.37 8.68 -30.91
CA SER A 200 11.16 7.35 -31.51
C SER A 200 9.88 7.34 -32.35
N MET A 201 10.06 7.35 -33.67
CA MET A 201 8.98 7.42 -34.66
C MET A 201 8.01 6.21 -34.62
N ASP A 202 8.40 5.11 -33.97
CA ASP A 202 7.65 3.84 -33.95
C ASP A 202 6.74 3.63 -32.73
N SER A 203 6.64 4.60 -31.81
CA SER A 203 5.81 4.42 -30.62
C SER A 203 4.36 4.85 -30.87
N VAL A 204 3.43 3.90 -30.80
CA VAL A 204 1.96 4.12 -30.73
C VAL A 204 1.57 5.07 -29.58
N PHE A 205 2.50 5.41 -28.69
CA PHE A 205 2.34 6.29 -27.53
C PHE A 205 2.57 7.78 -27.81
N ASN A 206 2.60 8.23 -29.08
CA ASN A 206 2.93 9.62 -29.41
C ASN A 206 1.84 10.65 -29.05
N GLN A 207 0.63 10.24 -28.62
CA GLN A 207 -0.39 11.16 -28.16
C GLN A 207 -0.65 11.02 -26.66
N PRO A 208 -0.53 12.10 -25.86
CA PRO A 208 -0.90 12.05 -24.46
C PRO A 208 -2.40 11.76 -24.32
N PRO A 209 -2.82 10.99 -23.30
CA PRO A 209 -4.23 10.72 -23.05
C PRO A 209 -5.00 12.03 -22.89
N ARG A 210 -6.18 12.12 -23.53
CA ARG A 210 -7.04 13.30 -23.43
C ARG A 210 -8.01 13.24 -22.25
N SER A 211 -8.20 12.05 -21.68
CA SER A 211 -9.10 11.79 -20.56
C SER A 211 -8.73 10.48 -19.88
N LEU A 212 -9.04 10.33 -18.60
CA LEU A 212 -8.96 9.04 -17.87
C LEU A 212 -9.92 7.96 -18.43
N THR A 213 -10.84 8.35 -19.30
CA THR A 213 -11.77 7.46 -20.00
C THR A 213 -11.34 7.15 -21.44
N ASP A 214 -10.16 7.61 -21.85
CA ASP A 214 -9.63 7.37 -23.18
C ASP A 214 -9.29 5.88 -23.35
N ARG A 215 -10.19 5.14 -24.00
CA ARG A 215 -10.07 3.69 -24.19
C ARG A 215 -8.93 3.30 -25.12
N THR A 216 -8.41 4.25 -25.91
CA THR A 216 -7.25 4.00 -26.78
C THR A 216 -5.96 3.90 -25.98
N VAL A 217 -5.90 4.56 -24.82
CA VAL A 217 -4.75 4.55 -23.91
C VAL A 217 -4.98 3.63 -22.72
N PHE A 218 -6.17 3.70 -22.09
CA PHE A 218 -6.50 2.97 -20.87
C PHE A 218 -7.25 1.68 -21.15
N TYR A 219 -6.53 0.65 -21.58
CA TYR A 219 -7.06 -0.71 -21.74
C TYR A 219 -6.21 -1.75 -21.00
N LEU A 220 -6.81 -2.91 -20.69
CA LEU A 220 -6.07 -4.00 -20.02
C LEU A 220 -5.02 -4.55 -21.00
N GLY A 221 -3.75 -4.49 -20.60
CA GLY A 221 -2.59 -4.85 -21.44
C GLY A 221 -1.82 -3.64 -21.98
N ALA A 222 -2.35 -2.43 -21.84
CA ALA A 222 -1.60 -1.22 -22.13
C ALA A 222 -0.45 -1.06 -21.13
N ASP A 223 0.78 -0.87 -21.64
CA ASP A 223 1.94 -0.55 -20.81
C ASP A 223 2.01 0.96 -20.55
N LEU A 224 1.53 1.37 -19.38
CA LEU A 224 1.45 2.78 -19.00
C LEU A 224 2.57 3.20 -18.04
N ARG A 225 3.56 2.33 -17.80
CA ARG A 225 4.67 2.59 -16.86
C ARG A 225 5.47 3.85 -17.20
N GLN A 226 5.61 4.18 -18.48
CA GLN A 226 6.31 5.39 -18.92
C GLN A 226 5.64 6.67 -18.38
N TYR A 227 4.31 6.73 -18.36
CA TYR A 227 3.59 7.86 -17.79
C TYR A 227 3.82 7.98 -16.28
N GLY A 228 3.87 6.86 -15.56
CA GLY A 228 4.21 6.83 -14.13
C GLY A 228 5.61 7.37 -13.86
N LYS A 229 6.61 6.95 -14.66
CA LYS A 229 8.01 7.43 -14.57
C LYS A 229 8.11 8.93 -14.77
N CYS A 230 7.43 9.49 -15.77
CA CYS A 230 7.41 10.93 -16.02
C CYS A 230 6.73 11.70 -14.88
N ARG A 231 5.61 11.17 -14.36
CA ARG A 231 4.82 11.80 -13.29
C ARG A 231 5.53 11.78 -11.94
N GLY A 232 6.25 10.69 -11.62
CA GLY A 232 6.83 10.44 -10.29
C GLY A 232 7.59 11.63 -9.69
N PRO A 233 8.58 12.21 -10.40
CA PRO A 233 9.33 13.38 -9.93
C PRO A 233 8.45 14.60 -9.66
N ILE A 234 7.48 14.87 -10.55
CA ILE A 234 6.59 16.04 -10.45
C ILE A 234 5.60 15.88 -9.30
N ARG A 235 5.03 14.68 -9.13
CA ARG A 235 4.17 14.38 -7.98
C ARG A 235 4.94 14.57 -6.68
N ARG A 236 6.17 14.08 -6.59
CA ARG A 236 7.01 14.23 -5.40
C ARG A 236 7.30 15.71 -5.10
N ALA A 237 7.63 16.51 -6.11
CA ALA A 237 7.82 17.94 -5.97
C ALA A 237 6.55 18.66 -5.48
N LEU A 238 5.38 18.29 -5.99
CA LEU A 238 4.09 18.83 -5.51
C LEU A 238 3.77 18.40 -4.08
N PHE A 239 4.09 17.17 -3.70
CA PHE A 239 3.95 16.70 -2.32
C PHE A 239 4.87 17.48 -1.36
N GLU A 240 6.15 17.66 -1.70
CA GLU A 240 7.08 18.48 -0.92
C GLU A 240 6.60 19.93 -0.80
N ARG A 241 6.08 20.51 -1.88
CA ARG A 241 5.44 21.84 -1.87
C ARG A 241 4.24 21.89 -0.92
N ALA A 242 3.40 20.86 -0.90
CA ALA A 242 2.25 20.76 -0.01
C ALA A 242 2.67 20.69 1.47
N VAL A 243 3.69 19.88 1.78
CA VAL A 243 4.26 19.79 3.14
C VAL A 243 4.84 21.13 3.58
N ASN A 244 5.60 21.81 2.72
CA ASN A 244 6.17 23.11 3.04
C ASN A 244 5.08 24.16 3.29
N ALA A 245 4.04 24.22 2.44
CA ALA A 245 2.91 25.13 2.63
C ALA A 245 2.19 24.86 3.97
N ALA A 246 1.97 23.59 4.32
CA ALA A 246 1.36 23.18 5.58
C ALA A 246 2.21 23.57 6.80
N CYS A 247 3.53 23.43 6.72
CA CYS A 247 4.45 23.86 7.76
C CYS A 247 4.42 25.39 7.95
N HIS A 248 4.46 26.15 6.86
CA HIS A 248 4.39 27.61 6.91
C HIS A 248 3.07 28.12 7.50
N CYS A 249 1.95 27.50 7.13
CA CYS A 249 0.63 27.86 7.66
C CYS A 249 0.34 27.28 9.06
N ARG A 250 1.22 26.44 9.61
CA ARG A 250 1.08 25.79 10.91
C ARG A 250 -0.29 25.11 11.09
N ILE A 251 -0.75 24.39 10.05
CA ILE A 251 -2.10 23.81 9.99
C ILE A 251 -2.44 22.85 11.14
N GLN A 252 -1.44 22.38 11.90
CA GLN A 252 -1.63 21.52 13.06
C GLN A 252 -2.00 22.29 14.33
N LEU A 253 -1.71 23.58 14.38
CA LEU A 253 -1.92 24.43 15.55
C LEU A 253 -3.26 25.17 15.48
N SER A 254 -3.76 25.50 14.28
CA SER A 254 -5.06 26.13 14.09
C SER A 254 -6.11 25.13 13.63
N VAL A 255 -7.21 25.05 14.39
CA VAL A 255 -8.35 24.20 14.04
C VAL A 255 -9.21 24.90 13.00
N SER A 256 -9.16 24.43 11.76
CA SER A 256 -10.08 24.84 10.70
C SER A 256 -10.45 23.66 9.81
N ALA A 257 -11.56 23.76 9.08
CA ALA A 257 -11.98 22.71 8.15
C ALA A 257 -10.97 22.54 6.99
N TYR A 258 -10.33 23.63 6.55
CA TYR A 258 -9.26 23.60 5.55
C TYR A 258 -8.02 22.85 6.06
N ASN A 259 -7.62 23.13 7.30
CA ASN A 259 -6.45 22.51 7.91
C ASN A 259 -6.68 21.02 8.18
N LEU A 260 -7.85 20.65 8.69
CA LEU A 260 -8.23 19.25 8.87
C LEU A 260 -8.25 18.50 7.53
N ALA A 261 -8.79 19.11 6.46
CA ALA A 261 -8.77 18.53 5.13
C ALA A 261 -7.34 18.43 4.55
N SER A 262 -6.48 19.40 4.84
CA SER A 262 -5.08 19.41 4.39
C SER A 262 -4.29 18.28 5.06
N CYS A 263 -4.38 18.16 6.39
CA CYS A 263 -3.79 17.05 7.15
C CYS A 263 -4.28 15.71 6.61
N PHE A 264 -5.59 15.59 6.34
CA PHE A 264 -6.18 14.39 5.77
C PHE A 264 -5.54 13.99 4.42
N LEU A 265 -5.32 14.95 3.51
CA LEU A 265 -4.69 14.67 2.21
C LEU A 265 -3.18 14.41 2.31
N LEU A 266 -2.49 15.10 3.22
CA LEU A 266 -1.06 14.88 3.45
C LEU A 266 -0.80 13.48 4.00
N ASP A 267 -1.63 12.99 4.92
CA ASP A 267 -1.55 11.61 5.42
C ASP A 267 -1.72 10.59 4.28
N ALA A 268 -2.68 10.84 3.38
CA ALA A 268 -2.91 9.99 2.21
C ALA A 268 -1.74 10.02 1.21
N LEU A 269 -1.12 11.19 0.99
CA LEU A 269 0.04 11.32 0.10
C LEU A 269 1.30 10.67 0.67
N ASP A 270 1.55 10.86 1.96
CA ASP A 270 2.67 10.25 2.69
C ASP A 270 2.58 8.71 2.65
N GLU A 271 1.37 8.19 2.81
CA GLU A 271 1.07 6.77 2.61
C GLU A 271 1.42 6.28 1.20
N CYS A 272 1.03 7.03 0.16
CA CYS A 272 1.40 6.70 -1.22
C CYS A 272 2.93 6.73 -1.45
N GLU A 273 3.64 7.74 -0.94
CA GLU A 273 5.09 7.85 -1.13
C GLU A 273 5.87 6.76 -0.37
N ARG A 274 5.42 6.37 0.83
CA ARG A 274 6.00 5.23 1.56
C ARG A 274 5.89 3.94 0.75
N PHE A 275 4.74 3.70 0.15
CA PHE A 275 4.55 2.52 -0.68
C PHE A 275 5.51 2.51 -1.88
N LEU A 276 5.62 3.64 -2.60
CA LEU A 276 6.35 3.71 -3.87
C LEU A 276 7.86 3.78 -3.70
N SER A 277 8.34 4.40 -2.63
CA SER A 277 9.77 4.42 -2.35
C SER A 277 10.32 3.03 -2.05
N GLY A 278 9.46 2.05 -1.71
CA GLY A 278 9.89 0.73 -1.25
C GLY A 278 10.84 0.80 -0.05
N LEU A 279 10.97 1.98 0.56
CA LEU A 279 11.82 2.25 1.69
C LEU A 279 11.15 1.60 2.89
N ASP A 280 11.91 0.74 3.54
CA ASP A 280 11.54 0.26 4.85
C ASP A 280 11.29 1.48 5.75
N SER A 281 10.17 1.46 6.48
CA SER A 281 9.76 2.46 7.46
C SER A 281 10.76 2.68 8.62
N GLY A 282 11.98 2.15 8.51
CA GLY A 282 13.14 2.56 9.31
C GLY A 282 13.63 3.98 8.98
N PHE A 283 13.16 4.61 7.91
CA PHE A 283 13.45 6.01 7.62
C PHE A 283 12.58 6.96 8.44
N ASP A 284 13.06 7.24 9.66
CA ASP A 284 12.88 8.46 10.44
C ASP A 284 11.44 9.02 10.51
N ASP A 285 10.76 8.60 11.59
CA ASP A 285 9.79 9.38 12.38
C ASP A 285 10.30 10.82 12.71
N THR A 286 11.55 11.16 12.32
CA THR A 286 12.22 12.42 12.59
C THR A 286 12.13 13.48 11.50
N ARG A 287 11.64 13.29 10.26
CA ARG A 287 11.51 14.46 9.35
C ARG A 287 10.37 15.38 9.77
N PHE A 288 9.19 14.82 10.02
CA PHE A 288 8.05 15.59 10.52
C PHE A 288 8.29 16.04 11.97
N GLN A 289 8.90 15.19 12.81
CA GLN A 289 9.27 15.58 14.18
C GLN A 289 10.50 16.51 14.27
N ARG A 290 11.44 16.56 13.30
CA ARG A 290 12.57 17.53 13.32
C ARG A 290 12.10 18.94 13.00
N GLY A 291 11.13 19.08 12.09
CA GLY A 291 10.43 20.35 11.91
C GLY A 291 9.79 20.82 13.23
N GLN A 292 9.20 19.89 13.99
CA GLN A 292 8.56 20.19 15.28
C GLN A 292 9.55 20.39 16.45
N ARG A 293 10.72 19.72 16.48
CA ARG A 293 11.72 19.84 17.57
C ARG A 293 12.51 21.15 17.55
N SER A 294 12.35 21.96 16.51
CA SER A 294 12.97 23.28 16.40
C SER A 294 12.20 24.37 17.17
N GLY A 295 11.01 24.07 17.71
CA GLY A 295 10.21 24.98 18.53
C GLY A 295 9.81 24.33 19.86
N SER A 296 10.09 25.00 20.96
CA SER A 296 9.88 24.52 22.33
C SER A 296 8.40 24.26 22.66
N GLY A 297 8.10 23.04 23.12
CA GLY A 297 7.11 22.78 24.17
C GLY A 297 5.66 22.54 23.74
N ASN A 298 5.16 21.34 24.08
CA ASN A 298 3.77 20.88 24.13
C ASN A 298 3.03 20.72 22.78
N VAL A 299 2.90 19.46 22.35
CA VAL A 299 1.98 19.04 21.27
C VAL A 299 0.70 18.46 21.89
N PRO A 300 -0.50 18.93 21.50
CA PRO A 300 -1.76 18.32 21.90
C PRO A 300 -2.10 17.10 21.02
N ILE A 301 -2.69 16.09 21.65
CA ILE A 301 -3.36 14.96 20.99
C ILE A 301 -4.62 15.51 20.29
N TYR A 302 -4.83 15.12 19.03
CA TYR A 302 -5.94 15.50 18.14
C TYR A 302 -7.31 15.70 18.83
N PRO A 303 -7.97 16.87 18.72
CA PRO A 303 -9.35 17.04 19.17
C PRO A 303 -10.34 16.76 18.02
N ASN A 304 -10.81 15.51 17.88
CA ASN A 304 -11.82 15.10 16.90
C ASN A 304 -13.28 15.34 17.35
N ARG A 305 -13.52 16.36 18.20
CA ARG A 305 -14.86 16.63 18.77
C ARG A 305 -15.85 17.28 17.78
N ALA A 306 -15.42 17.58 16.55
CA ALA A 306 -16.23 18.33 15.56
C ALA A 306 -16.99 17.47 14.52
N ILE A 307 -16.84 16.13 14.51
CA ILE A 307 -17.40 15.26 13.44
C ILE A 307 -18.83 14.75 13.76
N GLY A 308 -19.46 15.21 14.85
CA GLY A 308 -20.71 14.64 15.38
C GLY A 308 -22.03 14.98 14.66
N GLN A 309 -22.07 15.74 13.56
CA GLN A 309 -23.35 16.31 13.05
C GLN A 309 -23.68 16.14 11.55
N VAL A 310 -23.23 15.06 10.89
CA VAL A 310 -23.60 14.83 9.47
C VAL A 310 -24.50 13.59 9.29
N ARG A 311 -25.81 13.82 9.40
CA ARG A 311 -26.90 12.83 9.25
C ARG A 311 -27.44 12.76 7.81
N SER A 312 -26.65 12.30 6.83
CA SER A 312 -27.15 12.05 5.46
C SER A 312 -26.92 10.61 4.98
N LYS A 313 -27.87 10.08 4.19
CA LYS A 313 -27.79 8.75 3.53
C LYS A 313 -26.56 8.59 2.63
N GLN A 314 -25.99 9.69 2.11
CA GLN A 314 -24.76 9.68 1.32
C GLN A 314 -23.53 9.30 2.16
N CYS A 315 -23.60 9.49 3.47
CA CYS A 315 -22.53 9.21 4.40
C CYS A 315 -22.43 7.70 4.74
N LEU A 316 -23.51 6.91 4.53
CA LEU A 316 -23.51 5.44 4.65
C LEU A 316 -22.75 4.79 3.48
N ILE A 317 -23.03 5.24 2.25
CA ILE A 317 -22.28 4.83 1.04
C ILE A 317 -20.78 5.18 1.17
N TRP A 318 -20.49 6.22 1.94
CA TRP A 318 -19.15 6.76 2.16
C TRP A 318 -18.33 5.99 3.21
N ASN A 319 -18.87 5.71 4.40
CA ASN A 319 -18.20 4.90 5.43
C ASN A 319 -17.83 3.52 4.91
N THR A 320 -18.68 2.97 4.06
CA THR A 320 -18.55 1.67 3.43
C THR A 320 -17.48 1.65 2.34
N ARG A 321 -17.37 2.70 1.51
CA ARG A 321 -16.36 2.81 0.44
C ARG A 321 -14.98 3.23 0.95
N ARG A 322 -14.91 4.10 1.97
CA ARG A 322 -13.65 4.64 2.50
C ARG A 322 -13.17 3.93 3.77
N GLY A 323 -14.06 3.49 4.65
CA GLY A 323 -13.69 2.54 5.70
C GLY A 323 -13.04 1.30 5.10
N GLY A 324 -13.53 0.88 3.94
CA GLY A 324 -12.85 0.06 2.92
C GLY A 324 -11.44 0.52 2.57
N ALA A 325 -11.36 1.40 1.58
CA ALA A 325 -10.10 1.72 0.90
C ALA A 325 -9.08 2.50 1.76
N SER A 326 -9.51 3.32 2.73
CA SER A 326 -8.60 4.08 3.60
C SER A 326 -8.17 3.29 4.83
N CYS A 327 -9.02 2.43 5.42
CA CYS A 327 -8.50 1.51 6.43
C CYS A 327 -7.63 0.46 5.75
N LEU A 328 -8.09 -0.16 4.66
CA LEU A 328 -7.25 -1.07 3.88
C LEU A 328 -5.95 -0.36 3.45
N GLY A 329 -6.01 0.86 2.92
CA GLY A 329 -4.83 1.67 2.54
C GLY A 329 -3.80 1.70 3.68
N LYS A 330 -4.26 2.16 4.86
CA LYS A 330 -3.49 2.15 6.12
C LYS A 330 -3.02 0.76 6.53
N LEU A 331 -3.77 -0.30 6.22
CA LEU A 331 -3.42 -1.69 6.48
C LEU A 331 -2.29 -2.18 5.54
N SER A 332 -2.25 -1.70 4.28
CA SER A 332 -1.24 -2.10 3.28
C SER A 332 0.07 -1.33 3.35
N SER A 333 0.03 -0.02 3.64
CA SER A 333 1.24 0.82 3.74
C SER A 333 2.03 0.57 5.04
N ARG A 334 1.35 0.01 6.05
CA ARG A 334 1.94 -0.41 7.32
C ARG A 334 2.52 -1.81 7.29
N TRP A 335 2.46 -2.47 6.14
CA TRP A 335 3.11 -3.74 5.88
C TRP A 335 4.59 -3.48 5.60
N ARG A 336 5.45 -3.73 6.58
CA ARG A 336 6.91 -3.64 6.40
C ARG A 336 7.39 -4.82 5.53
N LYS A 337 8.57 -4.71 4.88
CA LYS A 337 9.19 -5.87 4.21
C LYS A 337 9.51 -7.01 5.18
N ASP A 338 9.67 -6.71 6.47
CA ASP A 338 9.81 -7.73 7.50
C ASP A 338 8.48 -8.46 7.79
N GLY A 339 7.33 -8.00 7.27
CA GLY A 339 5.97 -8.53 7.45
C GLY A 339 5.25 -8.04 8.72
N THR A 340 5.85 -7.14 9.50
CA THR A 340 5.15 -6.53 10.65
C THR A 340 4.10 -5.54 10.16
N PHE A 341 3.02 -5.47 10.92
CA PHE A 341 1.90 -4.58 10.67
C PHE A 341 1.76 -3.61 11.86
N GLN A 342 1.27 -2.38 11.61
CA GLN A 342 1.01 -1.39 12.66
C GLN A 342 -0.51 -1.19 12.85
N CYS A 343 -1.02 -1.40 14.07
CA CYS A 343 -2.45 -1.44 14.40
C CYS A 343 -3.25 -0.25 13.88
N THR A 344 -4.36 -0.52 13.18
CA THR A 344 -5.47 0.42 13.00
C THR A 344 -5.99 0.86 14.37
N SER A 345 -6.27 2.14 14.52
CA SER A 345 -6.74 2.66 15.81
C SER A 345 -8.17 2.18 16.06
N HIS A 346 -8.55 2.01 17.33
CA HIS A 346 -9.96 1.79 17.71
C HIS A 346 -10.89 2.89 17.13
N ILE A 347 -10.33 4.08 16.88
CA ILE A 347 -11.04 5.21 16.24
C ILE A 347 -11.41 4.89 14.79
N ASP A 348 -10.57 4.17 14.04
CA ASP A 348 -10.90 3.77 12.67
C ASP A 348 -12.07 2.76 12.66
N GLN A 349 -12.14 1.85 13.65
CA GLN A 349 -13.26 0.92 13.84
C GLN A 349 -14.57 1.66 14.15
N LEU A 350 -14.50 2.63 15.08
CA LEU A 350 -15.65 3.45 15.45
C LEU A 350 -16.07 4.40 14.32
N ALA A 351 -15.15 4.91 13.50
CA ALA A 351 -15.48 5.79 12.38
C ALA A 351 -16.33 5.09 11.30
N VAL A 352 -16.14 3.78 11.12
CA VAL A 352 -16.98 2.97 10.23
C VAL A 352 -18.40 2.85 10.78
N LEU A 353 -18.56 2.77 12.11
CA LEU A 353 -19.85 2.72 12.79
C LEU A 353 -20.39 4.12 13.03
N LYS A 354 -21.31 4.55 12.16
CA LYS A 354 -22.10 5.77 12.35
C LYS A 354 -23.06 5.73 13.55
N ILE A 355 -23.06 4.64 14.31
CA ILE A 355 -24.17 4.23 15.16
C ILE A 355 -23.57 3.60 16.43
N ASP A 356 -24.13 3.92 17.58
CA ASP A 356 -23.84 3.31 18.89
C ASP A 356 -24.23 1.81 18.98
N VAL A 357 -24.51 1.17 17.85
CA VAL A 357 -24.97 -0.22 17.76
C VAL A 357 -23.83 -1.04 17.16
N GLU A 358 -23.34 -2.01 17.94
CA GLU A 358 -22.37 -3.00 17.46
C GLU A 358 -22.99 -3.77 16.28
N PRO A 359 -22.29 -3.91 15.14
CA PRO A 359 -22.82 -4.65 14.00
C PRO A 359 -23.01 -6.13 14.38
N PRO A 360 -23.93 -6.84 13.70
CA PRO A 360 -24.14 -8.26 13.92
C PRO A 360 -22.83 -9.03 13.73
N SER A 361 -22.69 -10.20 14.39
CA SER A 361 -21.54 -11.09 14.17
C SER A 361 -21.43 -11.47 12.68
N LEU A 362 -20.26 -11.93 12.25
CA LEU A 362 -20.03 -12.27 10.86
C LEU A 362 -20.92 -13.44 10.40
N GLU A 363 -21.22 -14.38 11.29
CA GLU A 363 -22.14 -15.51 11.08
C GLU A 363 -23.58 -15.02 10.97
N SER A 364 -24.01 -14.14 11.89
CA SER A 364 -25.35 -13.54 11.84
C SER A 364 -25.54 -12.70 10.57
N LEU A 365 -24.50 -11.99 10.15
CA LEU A 365 -24.48 -11.25 8.89
C LEU A 365 -24.60 -12.20 7.68
N LEU A 366 -23.91 -13.34 7.70
CA LEU A 366 -24.00 -14.35 6.65
C LEU A 366 -25.42 -14.92 6.54
N ASP A 367 -26.07 -15.23 7.67
CA ASP A 367 -27.44 -15.73 7.69
C ASP A 367 -28.46 -14.66 7.26
N GLN A 368 -28.21 -13.40 7.59
CA GLN A 368 -28.98 -12.27 7.07
C GLN A 368 -28.85 -12.15 5.54
N VAL A 369 -27.65 -12.34 4.99
CA VAL A 369 -27.46 -12.33 3.53
C VAL A 369 -28.14 -13.53 2.89
N ARG A 370 -28.06 -14.73 3.47
CA ARG A 370 -28.75 -15.93 2.96
C ARG A 370 -30.26 -15.73 2.86
N SER A 371 -30.87 -15.21 3.92
CA SER A 371 -32.32 -14.92 3.94
C SER A 371 -32.71 -13.84 2.93
N THR A 372 -31.84 -12.83 2.72
CA THR A 372 -32.12 -11.75 1.77
C THR A 372 -31.84 -12.14 0.31
N HIS A 373 -30.84 -13.01 0.07
CA HIS A 373 -30.50 -13.53 -1.24
C HIS A 373 -31.67 -14.31 -1.85
N ALA A 374 -32.38 -15.10 -1.03
CA ALA A 374 -33.62 -15.77 -1.41
C ALA A 374 -34.70 -14.81 -1.93
N GLN A 375 -34.66 -13.53 -1.56
CA GLN A 375 -35.62 -12.50 -1.96
C GLN A 375 -35.20 -11.69 -3.20
N LYS A 376 -34.05 -11.99 -3.84
CA LYS A 376 -33.51 -11.30 -5.04
C LYS A 376 -33.30 -9.77 -4.87
N ARG A 377 -33.15 -9.27 -3.64
CA ARG A 377 -32.93 -7.83 -3.34
C ARG A 377 -31.45 -7.48 -3.16
N LEU A 378 -30.63 -7.78 -4.16
CA LEU A 378 -29.16 -7.72 -4.03
C LEU A 378 -28.61 -6.30 -3.78
N THR A 379 -29.04 -5.30 -4.59
CA THR A 379 -28.43 -3.96 -4.59
C THR A 379 -28.59 -3.19 -3.29
N SER A 380 -29.77 -3.19 -2.66
CA SER A 380 -29.98 -2.52 -1.37
C SER A 380 -29.23 -3.23 -0.24
N SER A 381 -29.09 -4.54 -0.33
CA SER A 381 -28.50 -5.38 0.72
C SER A 381 -26.99 -5.27 0.74
N VAL A 382 -26.35 -5.17 -0.42
CA VAL A 382 -24.88 -5.00 -0.56
C VAL A 382 -24.38 -3.84 0.31
N TYR A 383 -25.08 -2.71 0.36
CA TYR A 383 -24.66 -1.57 1.18
C TYR A 383 -24.74 -1.80 2.68
N ALA A 384 -25.85 -2.40 3.13
CA ALA A 384 -26.06 -2.71 4.54
C ALA A 384 -25.00 -3.71 5.03
N VAL A 385 -24.70 -4.71 4.19
CA VAL A 385 -23.70 -5.74 4.49
C VAL A 385 -22.30 -5.17 4.49
N MET A 386 -21.99 -4.31 3.53
CA MET A 386 -20.63 -3.83 3.34
C MET A 386 -20.11 -3.00 4.53
N GLN A 387 -20.97 -2.30 5.27
CA GLN A 387 -20.55 -1.61 6.49
C GLN A 387 -20.11 -2.60 7.59
N SER A 388 -20.94 -3.61 7.88
CA SER A 388 -20.63 -4.67 8.86
C SER A 388 -19.42 -5.49 8.43
N TYR A 389 -19.32 -5.81 7.14
CA TYR A 389 -18.16 -6.47 6.55
C TYR A 389 -16.88 -5.66 6.79
N MET A 390 -16.91 -4.35 6.54
CA MET A 390 -15.72 -3.51 6.74
C MET A 390 -15.31 -3.43 8.19
N TYR A 391 -16.27 -3.31 9.10
CA TYR A 391 -16.00 -3.36 10.53
C TYR A 391 -15.28 -4.66 10.92
N HIS A 392 -15.82 -5.81 10.51
CA HIS A 392 -15.21 -7.11 10.81
C HIS A 392 -13.85 -7.29 10.15
N THR A 393 -13.67 -6.84 8.91
CA THR A 393 -12.37 -6.88 8.23
C THR A 393 -11.31 -6.06 8.97
N ILE A 394 -11.65 -4.84 9.41
CA ILE A 394 -10.73 -3.99 10.20
C ILE A 394 -10.44 -4.61 11.57
N ARG A 395 -11.44 -5.20 12.23
CA ARG A 395 -11.29 -5.91 13.50
C ARG A 395 -10.37 -7.13 13.35
N SER A 396 -10.58 -7.94 12.31
CA SER A 396 -9.75 -9.10 11.98
C SER A 396 -8.31 -8.70 11.69
N CYS A 397 -8.11 -7.67 10.87
CA CYS A 397 -6.81 -7.08 10.60
C CYS A 397 -6.06 -6.64 11.88
N ARG A 398 -6.76 -5.97 12.80
CA ARG A 398 -6.17 -5.54 14.08
C ARG A 398 -5.83 -6.75 14.96
N SER A 399 -6.76 -7.68 15.12
CA SER A 399 -6.56 -8.91 15.89
C SER A 399 -5.38 -9.72 15.33
N PHE A 400 -5.33 -9.86 14.00
CA PHE A 400 -4.24 -10.51 13.28
C PHE A 400 -2.89 -9.85 13.58
N ASN A 401 -2.83 -8.52 13.61
CA ASN A 401 -1.61 -7.84 14.02
C ASN A 401 -1.23 -8.08 15.48
N GLU A 402 -2.18 -7.94 16.40
CA GLU A 402 -1.90 -8.08 17.83
C GLU A 402 -1.48 -9.51 18.20
N THR A 403 -1.97 -10.52 17.48
CA THR A 403 -1.83 -11.93 17.84
C THR A 403 -0.90 -12.74 16.93
N ILE A 404 -0.66 -12.30 15.68
CA ILE A 404 0.08 -13.07 14.67
C ILE A 404 1.26 -12.28 14.08
N THR A 405 1.05 -11.13 13.43
CA THR A 405 2.14 -10.42 12.70
C THR A 405 2.88 -9.34 13.47
N GLY A 406 2.35 -8.84 14.59
CA GLY A 406 2.96 -7.74 15.31
C GLY A 406 4.31 -8.09 15.95
N ASP A 407 5.15 -7.08 16.18
CA ASP A 407 6.46 -7.23 16.84
C ASP A 407 6.40 -8.06 18.14
N HIS A 408 5.33 -7.87 18.93
CA HIS A 408 5.12 -8.62 20.15
C HIS A 408 4.72 -10.07 19.87
N ALA A 409 3.78 -10.29 18.95
CA ALA A 409 3.32 -11.63 18.55
C ALA A 409 4.46 -12.47 17.94
N ARG A 410 5.36 -11.86 17.18
CA ARG A 410 6.52 -12.52 16.55
C ARG A 410 7.60 -12.99 17.50
N ARG A 411 7.67 -12.40 18.69
CA ARG A 411 8.58 -12.84 19.75
C ARG A 411 8.09 -14.10 20.45
N ASN A 412 6.83 -14.47 20.24
CA ASN A 412 6.21 -15.66 20.81
C ASN A 412 5.95 -16.70 19.71
N PRO A 413 5.92 -18.00 20.07
CA PRO A 413 5.41 -19.04 19.16
C PRO A 413 4.02 -18.68 18.63
N LEU A 414 3.72 -19.12 17.41
CA LEU A 414 2.43 -18.83 16.78
C LEU A 414 1.30 -19.53 17.55
N SER A 415 0.31 -18.77 18.02
CA SER A 415 -0.86 -19.31 18.71
C SER A 415 -1.80 -20.02 17.72
N ASP A 416 -2.10 -21.30 17.97
CA ASP A 416 -3.03 -22.12 17.16
C ASP A 416 -4.41 -21.51 17.14
N SER A 417 -4.87 -21.09 18.33
CA SER A 417 -6.20 -20.52 18.51
C SER A 417 -6.34 -19.21 17.75
N ALA A 418 -5.28 -18.38 17.73
CA ALA A 418 -5.29 -17.15 16.95
C ALA A 418 -5.31 -17.43 15.44
N ALA A 419 -4.46 -18.34 14.95
CA ALA A 419 -4.42 -18.73 13.55
C ALA A 419 -5.75 -19.34 13.08
N SER A 420 -6.31 -20.27 13.87
CA SER A 420 -7.61 -20.90 13.61
C SER A 420 -8.74 -19.87 13.60
N ALA A 421 -8.77 -18.93 14.53
CA ALA A 421 -9.79 -17.87 14.55
C ALA A 421 -9.74 -16.98 13.31
N VAL A 422 -8.54 -16.66 12.81
CA VAL A 422 -8.37 -15.90 11.55
C VAL A 422 -8.83 -16.72 10.34
N LEU A 423 -8.47 -18.00 10.28
CA LEU A 423 -8.93 -18.90 9.20
C LEU A 423 -10.45 -19.04 9.17
N SER A 424 -11.09 -19.24 10.33
CA SER A 424 -12.55 -19.28 10.43
C SER A 424 -13.18 -17.97 9.99
N SER A 425 -12.62 -16.82 10.40
CA SER A 425 -13.10 -15.50 9.97
C SER A 425 -12.98 -15.31 8.46
N LEU A 426 -11.86 -15.76 7.86
CA LEU A 426 -11.63 -15.72 6.42
C LEU A 426 -12.62 -16.60 5.65
N ALA A 427 -12.91 -17.80 6.14
CA ALA A 427 -13.89 -18.71 5.53
C ALA A 427 -15.31 -18.11 5.54
N THR A 428 -15.71 -17.48 6.65
CA THR A 428 -17.01 -16.80 6.73
C THR A 428 -17.07 -15.57 5.84
N VAL A 429 -16.00 -14.75 5.79
CA VAL A 429 -15.87 -13.62 4.86
C VAL A 429 -15.99 -14.09 3.41
N LYS A 430 -15.30 -15.18 3.07
CA LYS A 430 -15.35 -15.78 1.73
C LYS A 430 -16.77 -16.18 1.35
N SER A 431 -17.42 -16.93 2.24
CA SER A 431 -18.81 -17.35 2.06
C SER A 431 -19.74 -16.16 1.84
N LEU A 432 -19.52 -15.06 2.57
CA LEU A 432 -20.33 -13.84 2.46
C LEU A 432 -20.24 -13.20 1.07
N PHE A 433 -19.04 -12.96 0.55
CA PHE A 433 -18.94 -12.31 -0.76
C PHE A 433 -19.25 -13.27 -1.92
N THR A 434 -19.00 -14.58 -1.78
CA THR A 434 -19.40 -15.57 -2.79
C THR A 434 -20.92 -15.55 -2.92
N LEU A 435 -21.64 -15.62 -1.80
CA LEU A 435 -23.10 -15.52 -1.80
C LEU A 435 -23.61 -14.19 -2.38
N MET A 436 -22.86 -13.10 -2.25
CA MET A 436 -23.27 -11.80 -2.77
C MET A 436 -22.97 -11.59 -4.26
N PHE A 437 -21.94 -12.23 -4.81
CA PHE A 437 -21.39 -11.85 -6.11
C PHE A 437 -21.10 -13.01 -7.06
N ASP A 438 -21.28 -14.26 -6.65
CA ASP A 438 -20.97 -15.39 -7.53
C ASP A 438 -21.88 -15.42 -8.77
N ASP A 439 -23.16 -15.09 -8.58
CA ASP A 439 -24.15 -14.95 -9.66
C ASP A 439 -23.99 -13.66 -10.49
N VAL A 440 -23.08 -12.76 -10.11
CA VAL A 440 -22.89 -11.47 -10.80
C VAL A 440 -21.77 -11.59 -11.84
N VAL A 441 -22.16 -11.75 -13.10
CA VAL A 441 -21.23 -11.74 -14.22
C VAL A 441 -20.85 -10.30 -14.55
N PHE A 442 -19.66 -9.87 -14.12
CA PHE A 442 -19.12 -8.55 -14.43
C PHE A 442 -18.47 -8.52 -15.82
N PRO A 443 -19.01 -7.78 -16.80
CA PRO A 443 -18.40 -7.66 -18.12
C PRO A 443 -17.11 -6.86 -18.02
N GLU A 444 -16.19 -7.15 -18.93
CA GLU A 444 -15.00 -6.34 -19.15
C GLU A 444 -15.44 -4.96 -19.67
N GLU A 445 -15.04 -3.88 -18.98
CA GLU A 445 -15.53 -2.52 -19.26
C GLU A 445 -15.31 -2.08 -20.71
N HIS A 446 -14.26 -2.59 -21.36
CA HIS A 446 -13.88 -2.25 -22.73
C HIS A 446 -14.78 -2.89 -23.78
N ARG A 447 -15.45 -4.01 -23.45
CA ARG A 447 -16.39 -4.69 -24.36
C ARG A 447 -17.78 -4.06 -24.33
N CYS A 448 -18.08 -3.23 -23.34
CA CYS A 448 -19.29 -2.42 -23.32
C CYS A 448 -19.11 -1.19 -24.23
N GLY A 449 -19.17 -1.40 -25.54
CA GLY A 449 -19.48 -0.34 -26.53
C GLY A 449 -20.94 0.12 -26.47
N ILE A 450 -21.69 -0.31 -25.46
CA ILE A 450 -23.10 0.01 -25.26
C ILE A 450 -23.16 1.31 -24.45
N ASP A 451 -23.78 2.33 -25.02
CA ASP A 451 -24.18 3.55 -24.31
C ASP A 451 -25.27 3.20 -23.30
N TRP A 452 -24.84 2.80 -22.11
CA TRP A 452 -25.77 2.51 -21.02
C TRP A 452 -26.49 3.80 -20.61
N THR A 453 -27.82 3.81 -20.70
CA THR A 453 -28.58 4.92 -20.14
C THR A 453 -28.30 5.03 -18.63
N PRO A 454 -28.30 6.25 -18.04
CA PRO A 454 -28.09 6.45 -16.60
C PRO A 454 -29.01 5.59 -15.73
N THR A 455 -30.21 5.27 -16.22
CA THR A 455 -31.19 4.39 -15.56
C THR A 455 -30.71 2.94 -15.54
N THR A 456 -30.26 2.40 -16.68
CA THR A 456 -29.74 1.02 -16.77
C THR A 456 -28.48 0.83 -15.92
N ILE A 457 -27.61 1.85 -15.84
CA ILE A 457 -26.43 1.84 -14.96
C ILE A 457 -26.82 1.73 -13.47
N ARG A 458 -27.96 2.31 -13.08
CA ARG A 458 -28.41 2.31 -11.68
C ARG A 458 -29.13 1.02 -11.29
N THR A 459 -29.92 0.46 -12.19
CA THR A 459 -30.77 -0.70 -11.89
C THR A 459 -30.06 -2.03 -12.09
N ASN A 460 -29.10 -2.10 -13.02
CA ASN A 460 -28.38 -3.34 -13.28
C ASN A 460 -27.19 -3.49 -12.32
N PRO A 461 -27.16 -4.52 -11.44
CA PRO A 461 -26.05 -4.73 -10.49
C PRO A 461 -24.70 -4.92 -11.19
N VAL A 462 -24.71 -5.41 -12.42
CA VAL A 462 -23.54 -5.69 -13.24
C VAL A 462 -22.81 -4.41 -13.66
N THR A 463 -23.57 -3.37 -14.01
CA THR A 463 -23.05 -2.07 -14.47
C THR A 463 -23.06 -1.01 -13.37
N CYS A 464 -23.74 -1.27 -12.26
CA CYS A 464 -23.77 -0.37 -11.11
C CYS A 464 -22.35 -0.19 -10.54
N ARG A 465 -21.79 0.99 -10.78
CA ARG A 465 -20.47 1.39 -10.27
C ARG A 465 -20.31 1.13 -8.78
N THR A 466 -21.40 1.21 -8.00
CA THR A 466 -21.30 0.97 -6.57
C THR A 466 -21.24 -0.48 -6.18
N VAL A 467 -22.02 -1.35 -6.82
CA VAL A 467 -21.91 -2.80 -6.60
C VAL A 467 -20.51 -3.26 -6.96
N ARG A 468 -19.96 -2.80 -8.09
CA ARG A 468 -18.57 -3.05 -8.50
C ARG A 468 -17.57 -2.56 -7.44
N SER A 469 -17.71 -1.33 -6.94
CA SER A 469 -16.84 -0.82 -5.86
C SER A 469 -16.91 -1.68 -4.59
N CYS A 470 -18.11 -2.11 -4.18
CA CYS A 470 -18.28 -2.97 -3.01
C CYS A 470 -17.61 -4.33 -3.23
N ALA A 471 -17.84 -4.95 -4.39
CA ALA A 471 -17.21 -6.22 -4.76
C ALA A 471 -15.68 -6.13 -4.72
N ILE A 472 -15.09 -5.13 -5.39
CA ILE A 472 -13.64 -4.88 -5.36
C ILE A 472 -13.17 -4.75 -3.91
N THR A 473 -13.82 -3.92 -3.10
CA THR A 473 -13.38 -3.66 -1.73
C THR A 473 -13.46 -4.91 -0.85
N MET A 474 -14.50 -5.76 -1.02
CA MET A 474 -14.63 -7.02 -0.29
C MET A 474 -13.57 -8.03 -0.72
N TYR A 475 -13.34 -8.17 -2.02
CA TYR A 475 -12.30 -9.07 -2.51
C TYR A 475 -10.92 -8.62 -2.05
N VAL A 476 -10.63 -7.33 -2.20
CA VAL A 476 -9.39 -6.71 -1.78
C VAL A 476 -9.14 -6.87 -0.28
N GLY A 477 -10.16 -6.63 0.56
CA GLY A 477 -10.04 -6.83 2.01
C GLY A 477 -9.73 -8.26 2.40
N TYR A 478 -10.40 -9.22 1.77
CA TYR A 478 -10.15 -10.64 1.96
C TYR A 478 -8.75 -11.07 1.47
N LEU A 479 -8.40 -10.72 0.23
CA LEU A 479 -7.10 -11.04 -0.39
C LEU A 479 -5.93 -10.45 0.40
N HIS A 480 -6.11 -9.27 0.98
CA HIS A 480 -5.11 -8.64 1.84
C HIS A 480 -4.80 -9.49 3.08
N ILE A 481 -5.82 -9.92 3.83
CA ILE A 481 -5.62 -10.67 5.08
C ILE A 481 -5.02 -12.05 4.78
N ILE A 482 -5.52 -12.75 3.75
CA ILE A 482 -5.04 -14.10 3.43
C ILE A 482 -3.59 -14.10 2.93
N LEU A 483 -3.20 -13.16 2.06
CA LEU A 483 -1.82 -13.02 1.60
C LEU A 483 -0.89 -12.62 2.75
N ALA A 484 -1.34 -11.74 3.66
CA ALA A 484 -0.58 -11.37 4.84
C ALA A 484 -0.36 -12.57 5.78
N LEU A 485 -1.38 -13.41 5.98
CA LEU A 485 -1.27 -14.64 6.76
C LEU A 485 -0.29 -15.62 6.10
N TYR A 486 -0.39 -15.85 4.79
CA TYR A 486 0.54 -16.73 4.05
C TYR A 486 1.99 -16.30 4.27
N ARG A 487 2.28 -15.02 4.02
CA ARG A 487 3.64 -14.48 4.11
C ARG A 487 4.19 -14.51 5.54
N GLU A 488 3.34 -14.29 6.55
CA GLU A 488 3.76 -14.41 7.96
C GLU A 488 4.12 -15.86 8.33
N VAL A 489 3.31 -16.83 7.88
CA VAL A 489 3.60 -18.25 8.13
C VAL A 489 4.91 -18.65 7.44
N GLU A 490 5.13 -18.22 6.20
CA GLU A 490 6.42 -18.42 5.51
C GLU A 490 7.60 -17.77 6.24
N TYR A 491 7.43 -16.51 6.67
CA TYR A 491 8.45 -15.81 7.44
C TYR A 491 8.82 -16.58 8.71
N ARG A 492 7.81 -17.06 9.46
CA ARG A 492 8.04 -17.85 10.67
C ARG A 492 8.72 -19.17 10.38
N LEU A 493 8.35 -19.87 9.30
CA LEU A 493 9.05 -21.08 8.86
C LEU A 493 10.53 -20.83 8.55
N ARG A 494 10.86 -19.70 7.92
CA ARG A 494 12.24 -19.29 7.63
C ARG A 494 13.03 -18.89 8.88
N VAL A 495 12.40 -18.26 9.88
CA VAL A 495 13.08 -17.75 11.07
C VAL A 495 13.17 -18.79 12.20
N HIS A 496 12.13 -19.61 12.41
CA HIS A 496 12.07 -20.62 13.48
C HIS A 496 12.77 -21.93 13.11
N ILE A 497 13.95 -21.84 12.50
CA ILE A 497 14.76 -23.03 12.14
C ILE A 497 15.24 -23.78 13.40
N SER A 498 15.15 -23.22 14.60
CA SER A 498 15.68 -23.83 15.83
C SER A 498 14.80 -24.94 16.43
N GLY A 499 15.34 -26.17 16.42
CA GLY A 499 15.15 -27.24 17.42
C GLY A 499 13.81 -27.99 17.46
N ASP A 500 12.68 -27.30 17.43
CA ASP A 500 11.37 -27.93 17.64
C ASP A 500 10.78 -28.46 16.32
N VAL A 501 11.00 -29.75 16.07
CA VAL A 501 10.48 -30.49 14.91
C VAL A 501 8.96 -30.43 14.85
N TRP A 502 8.27 -30.43 15.99
CA TRP A 502 6.81 -30.43 16.05
C TRP A 502 6.25 -29.06 15.66
N ALA A 503 6.81 -27.97 16.21
CA ALA A 503 6.44 -26.61 15.81
C ALA A 503 6.62 -26.38 14.31
N ARG A 504 7.70 -26.90 13.71
CA ARG A 504 7.96 -26.80 12.27
C ARG A 504 6.93 -27.55 11.44
N LYS A 505 6.65 -28.82 11.78
CA LYS A 505 5.60 -29.62 11.10
C LYS A 505 4.25 -28.92 11.14
N ARG A 506 3.92 -28.32 12.29
CA ARG A 506 2.65 -27.61 12.47
C ARG A 506 2.56 -26.32 11.65
N LEU A 507 3.64 -25.53 11.61
CA LEU A 507 3.71 -24.36 10.73
C LEU A 507 3.65 -24.74 9.25
N ALA A 508 4.23 -25.88 8.86
CA ALA A 508 4.15 -26.39 7.50
C ALA A 508 2.71 -26.79 7.13
N LEU A 509 1.99 -27.47 8.04
CA LEU A 509 0.57 -27.78 7.84
C LEU A 509 -0.27 -26.50 7.70
N LEU A 510 -0.04 -25.51 8.56
CA LEU A 510 -0.73 -24.23 8.47
C LEU A 510 -0.40 -23.50 7.17
N ARG A 511 0.86 -23.53 6.72
CA ARG A 511 1.26 -22.96 5.42
C ARG A 511 0.45 -23.60 4.31
N GLU A 512 0.32 -24.92 4.30
CA GLU A 512 -0.43 -25.64 3.28
C GLU A 512 -1.91 -25.27 3.28
N GLN A 513 -2.54 -25.20 4.47
CA GLN A 513 -3.94 -24.76 4.58
C GLN A 513 -4.15 -23.34 4.04
N VAL A 514 -3.25 -22.41 4.38
CA VAL A 514 -3.35 -21.03 3.91
C VAL A 514 -3.05 -20.94 2.41
N ARG A 515 -2.06 -21.69 1.92
CA ARG A 515 -1.69 -21.81 0.51
C ARG A 515 -2.89 -22.25 -0.33
N GLU A 516 -3.54 -23.34 0.07
CA GLU A 516 -4.74 -23.84 -0.60
C GLU A 516 -5.86 -22.80 -0.62
N LEU A 517 -6.08 -22.08 0.48
CA LEU A 517 -7.07 -20.97 0.48
C LEU A 517 -6.69 -19.85 -0.49
N VAL A 518 -5.40 -19.51 -0.67
CA VAL A 518 -4.96 -18.49 -1.64
C VAL A 518 -5.18 -19.00 -3.07
N ILE A 519 -4.84 -20.26 -3.35
CA ILE A 519 -5.05 -20.89 -4.66
C ILE A 519 -6.55 -20.93 -5.01
N GLU A 520 -7.39 -21.35 -4.06
CA GLU A 520 -8.85 -21.36 -4.20
C GLU A 520 -9.44 -19.95 -4.42
N SER A 521 -8.67 -18.91 -4.11
CA SER A 521 -9.05 -17.51 -4.29
C SER A 521 -8.59 -16.92 -5.63
N LEU A 522 -7.82 -17.63 -6.45
CA LEU A 522 -7.36 -17.15 -7.76
C LEU A 522 -8.51 -16.75 -8.70
N PRO A 523 -9.63 -17.49 -8.80
CA PRO A 523 -10.77 -17.03 -9.60
C PRO A 523 -11.35 -15.68 -9.14
N LEU A 524 -11.26 -15.39 -7.83
CA LEU A 524 -11.70 -14.12 -7.27
C LEU A 524 -10.74 -12.98 -7.65
N VAL A 525 -9.44 -13.24 -7.70
CA VAL A 525 -8.45 -12.28 -8.21
C VAL A 525 -8.77 -11.93 -9.66
N GLU A 526 -9.04 -12.93 -10.49
CA GLU A 526 -9.43 -12.71 -11.89
C GLU A 526 -10.71 -11.87 -12.00
N LYS A 527 -11.76 -12.22 -11.23
CA LYS A 527 -13.00 -11.42 -11.15
C LYS A 527 -12.71 -9.99 -10.69
N THR A 528 -11.85 -9.81 -9.70
CA THR A 528 -11.45 -8.49 -9.17
C THR A 528 -10.71 -7.68 -10.23
N ILE A 529 -9.83 -8.30 -11.00
CA ILE A 529 -9.10 -7.63 -12.09
C ILE A 529 -10.07 -7.14 -13.17
N ARG A 530 -11.06 -7.95 -13.56
CA ARG A 530 -12.11 -7.53 -14.50
C ARG A 530 -12.99 -6.39 -13.97
N LEU A 531 -13.10 -6.29 -12.66
CA LEU A 531 -13.86 -5.24 -12.00
C LEU A 531 -13.15 -3.88 -12.00
N ILE A 532 -11.83 -3.86 -12.19
CA ILE A 532 -11.04 -2.63 -12.15
C ILE A 532 -11.48 -1.72 -13.30
N SER A 533 -12.10 -0.60 -12.94
CA SER A 533 -12.03 0.60 -13.76
C SER A 533 -10.72 1.29 -13.46
N PHE A 534 -10.06 1.84 -14.47
CA PHE A 534 -8.83 2.62 -14.28
C PHE A 534 -8.96 3.70 -13.18
N LYS A 535 -10.14 4.33 -13.10
CA LYS A 535 -10.50 5.31 -12.05
C LYS A 535 -10.42 4.77 -10.61
N TYR A 536 -10.65 3.47 -10.42
CA TYR A 536 -10.61 2.80 -9.12
C TYR A 536 -9.31 2.03 -8.89
N GLY A 537 -8.63 1.61 -9.97
CA GLY A 537 -7.41 0.81 -9.92
C GLY A 537 -6.19 1.57 -9.41
N CYS A 538 -6.14 2.89 -9.58
CA CYS A 538 -5.00 3.72 -9.16
C CYS A 538 -4.81 3.83 -7.64
N ASP A 539 -5.58 3.08 -6.84
CA ASP A 539 -5.35 2.95 -5.41
C ASP A 539 -4.05 2.16 -5.16
N VAL A 540 -3.15 2.74 -4.37
CA VAL A 540 -1.89 2.15 -3.92
C VAL A 540 -2.08 0.75 -3.35
N LEU A 541 -3.18 0.55 -2.62
CA LEU A 541 -3.46 -0.73 -2.02
C LEU A 541 -3.75 -1.81 -3.04
N PHE A 542 -4.52 -1.47 -4.06
CA PHE A 542 -4.87 -2.42 -5.10
C PHE A 542 -3.61 -2.84 -5.85
N SER A 543 -2.74 -1.88 -6.18
CA SER A 543 -1.42 -2.17 -6.75
C SER A 543 -0.57 -3.07 -5.86
N SER A 544 -0.56 -2.84 -4.54
CA SER A 544 0.10 -3.71 -3.57
C SER A 544 -0.42 -5.15 -3.67
N ILE A 545 -1.73 -5.36 -3.60
CA ILE A 545 -2.31 -6.71 -3.60
C ILE A 545 -2.07 -7.44 -4.92
N VAL A 546 -2.24 -6.76 -6.06
CA VAL A 546 -1.96 -7.38 -7.37
C VAL A 546 -0.49 -7.80 -7.45
N ARG A 547 0.43 -6.96 -6.97
CA ARG A 547 1.85 -7.30 -6.92
C ARG A 547 2.11 -8.49 -5.99
N GLN A 548 1.53 -8.48 -4.80
CA GLN A 548 1.69 -9.58 -3.84
C GLN A 548 1.13 -10.90 -4.34
N MET A 549 0.02 -10.84 -5.07
CA MET A 549 -0.57 -12.00 -5.73
C MET A 549 0.30 -12.50 -6.88
N ALA A 550 0.89 -11.60 -7.67
CA ALA A 550 1.84 -11.97 -8.70
C ALA A 550 3.10 -12.64 -8.12
N ASP A 551 3.67 -12.09 -7.04
CA ASP A 551 4.78 -12.73 -6.31
C ASP A 551 4.41 -14.15 -5.87
N PHE A 552 3.22 -14.31 -5.28
CA PHE A 552 2.70 -15.61 -4.85
C PHE A 552 2.58 -16.58 -6.03
N CYS A 553 1.90 -16.17 -7.10
CA CYS A 553 1.69 -17.03 -8.26
C CYS A 553 3.00 -17.44 -8.94
N ILE A 554 4.01 -16.55 -9.00
CA ILE A 554 5.35 -16.88 -9.51
C ILE A 554 6.00 -17.93 -8.61
N SER A 555 6.00 -17.71 -7.29
CA SER A 555 6.59 -18.63 -6.31
C SER A 555 5.95 -20.02 -6.40
N GLU A 556 4.62 -20.07 -6.43
CA GLU A 556 3.87 -21.33 -6.53
C GLU A 556 4.18 -22.06 -7.84
N TRP A 557 4.16 -21.35 -8.97
CA TRP A 557 4.51 -21.93 -10.27
C TRP A 557 5.93 -22.51 -10.28
N THR A 558 6.92 -21.80 -9.72
CA THR A 558 8.29 -22.31 -9.61
C THR A 558 8.41 -23.54 -8.72
N SER A 559 7.49 -23.73 -7.78
CA SER A 559 7.48 -24.92 -6.92
C SER A 559 6.77 -26.13 -7.54
N ILE A 560 5.84 -25.91 -8.47
CA ILE A 560 4.95 -26.95 -9.00
C ILE A 560 5.53 -27.66 -10.22
N GLN A 561 6.45 -27.04 -10.98
CA GLN A 561 7.11 -27.36 -12.29
C GLN A 561 6.77 -28.65 -13.09
N GLU A 562 6.21 -29.70 -12.51
CA GLU A 562 5.91 -31.01 -13.06
C GLU A 562 4.40 -31.32 -13.22
N ALA A 563 3.45 -30.48 -12.77
CA ALA A 563 2.02 -30.81 -12.82
C ALA A 563 1.34 -30.48 -14.18
N PRO A 564 0.77 -31.46 -14.91
CA PRO A 564 0.01 -31.24 -16.15
C PRO A 564 -1.36 -30.59 -15.85
N GLY A 565 -1.54 -29.34 -16.28
CA GLY A 565 -2.77 -28.55 -16.09
C GLY A 565 -2.58 -27.04 -16.33
N THR A 566 -1.62 -26.67 -17.18
CA THR A 566 -0.92 -25.38 -17.21
C THR A 566 -1.69 -24.19 -17.81
N THR A 567 -2.83 -24.42 -18.46
CA THR A 567 -3.58 -23.38 -19.18
C THR A 567 -4.09 -22.27 -18.25
N SER A 568 -4.46 -22.60 -17.01
CA SER A 568 -4.95 -21.64 -16.01
C SER A 568 -3.89 -20.61 -15.58
N TRP A 569 -2.63 -21.05 -15.40
CA TRP A 569 -1.55 -20.18 -14.90
C TRP A 569 -1.11 -19.13 -15.92
N SER A 570 -1.00 -19.50 -17.20
CA SER A 570 -0.61 -18.55 -18.25
C SER A 570 -1.61 -17.39 -18.39
N ALA A 571 -2.91 -17.68 -18.29
CA ALA A 571 -3.97 -16.67 -18.33
C ALA A 571 -3.90 -15.75 -17.10
N MET A 572 -3.67 -16.31 -15.91
CA MET A 572 -3.49 -15.55 -14.68
C MET A 572 -2.26 -14.64 -14.73
N PHE A 573 -1.10 -15.15 -15.16
CA PHE A 573 0.13 -14.37 -15.29
C PHE A 573 -0.02 -13.21 -16.26
N ARG A 574 -0.64 -13.45 -17.41
CA ARG A 574 -0.92 -12.38 -18.38
C ARG A 574 -1.81 -11.31 -17.78
N ARG A 575 -2.91 -11.69 -17.13
CA ARG A 575 -3.83 -10.75 -16.46
C ARG A 575 -3.15 -9.94 -15.36
N LEU A 576 -2.31 -10.57 -14.54
CA LEU A 576 -1.56 -9.88 -13.49
C LEU A 576 -0.55 -8.89 -14.07
N ALA A 577 0.21 -9.30 -15.10
CA ALA A 577 1.18 -8.43 -15.78
C ALA A 577 0.50 -7.23 -16.44
N ASP A 578 -0.58 -7.48 -17.20
CA ASP A 578 -1.39 -6.47 -17.86
C ASP A 578 -2.01 -5.47 -16.86
N THR A 579 -2.44 -5.97 -15.70
CA THR A 579 -2.95 -5.14 -14.62
C THR A 579 -1.85 -4.27 -14.02
N LEU A 580 -0.69 -4.85 -13.68
CA LEU A 580 0.43 -4.09 -13.10
C LEU A 580 0.95 -3.02 -14.08
N LYS A 581 1.02 -3.33 -15.37
CA LYS A 581 1.34 -2.38 -16.45
C LYS A 581 0.36 -1.20 -16.52
N LEU A 582 -0.93 -1.48 -16.45
CA LEU A 582 -1.98 -0.46 -16.40
C LEU A 582 -1.85 0.42 -15.14
N LEU A 583 -1.61 -0.20 -13.98
CA LEU A 583 -1.40 0.49 -12.70
C LEU A 583 -0.11 1.32 -12.67
N GLY A 584 0.87 0.95 -13.50
CA GLY A 584 2.10 1.70 -13.74
C GLY A 584 1.88 3.13 -14.22
N TYR A 585 0.69 3.47 -14.71
CA TYR A 585 0.35 4.87 -14.99
C TYR A 585 0.42 5.75 -13.75
N ALA A 586 -0.14 5.31 -12.62
CA ALA A 586 -0.24 6.11 -11.40
C ALA A 586 1.07 6.13 -10.60
N ASN A 587 1.84 5.06 -10.74
CA ASN A 587 2.87 4.65 -9.81
C ASN A 587 4.12 4.19 -10.57
N ASP A 588 5.22 4.92 -10.42
CA ASP A 588 6.54 4.38 -10.74
C ASP A 588 7.01 3.53 -9.56
N ASP A 589 6.70 2.22 -9.61
CA ASP A 589 7.12 1.23 -8.62
C ASP A 589 8.16 0.29 -9.24
N PRO A 590 9.46 0.42 -8.89
CA PRO A 590 10.51 -0.48 -9.34
C PRO A 590 10.25 -1.95 -8.97
N GLN A 591 9.56 -2.22 -7.86
CA GLN A 591 9.22 -3.58 -7.46
C GLN A 591 8.15 -4.16 -8.38
N ALA A 592 7.11 -3.38 -8.72
CA ALA A 592 6.13 -3.80 -9.70
C ALA A 592 6.76 -4.09 -11.07
N ASN A 593 7.76 -3.30 -11.48
CA ASN A 593 8.50 -3.55 -12.73
C ASN A 593 9.22 -4.89 -12.71
N ALA A 594 9.95 -5.20 -11.65
CA ALA A 594 10.64 -6.50 -11.51
C ALA A 594 9.66 -7.68 -11.54
N VAL A 595 8.48 -7.52 -10.95
CA VAL A 595 7.41 -8.54 -10.96
C VAL A 595 6.81 -8.70 -12.35
N ILE A 596 6.56 -7.60 -13.08
CA ILE A 596 6.12 -7.65 -14.49
C ILE A 596 7.15 -8.42 -15.33
N ASP A 597 8.43 -8.07 -15.23
CA ASP A 597 9.50 -8.72 -16.00
C ASP A 597 9.59 -10.22 -15.68
N SER A 598 9.36 -10.60 -14.41
CA SER A 598 9.29 -11.98 -13.97
C SER A 598 8.09 -12.73 -14.57
N LEU A 599 6.88 -12.13 -14.53
CA LEU A 599 5.68 -12.70 -15.14
C LEU A 599 5.85 -12.89 -16.65
N GLU A 600 6.41 -11.91 -17.34
CA GLU A 600 6.66 -11.98 -18.78
C GLU A 600 7.69 -13.04 -19.14
N SER A 601 8.72 -13.21 -18.31
CA SER A 601 9.70 -14.28 -18.48
C SER A 601 9.04 -15.66 -18.38
N GLN A 602 8.11 -15.86 -17.43
CA GLN A 602 7.33 -17.10 -17.34
C GLN A 602 6.41 -17.28 -18.55
N LEU A 603 5.77 -16.22 -19.05
CA LEU A 603 4.93 -16.26 -20.24
C LEU A 603 5.70 -16.68 -21.51
N LYS A 604 6.98 -16.31 -21.63
CA LYS A 604 7.85 -16.76 -22.74
C LYS A 604 8.10 -18.28 -22.69
N ILE A 605 8.22 -18.85 -21.50
CA ILE A 605 8.35 -20.31 -21.33
C ILE A 605 7.09 -21.02 -21.84
N PHE A 606 5.90 -20.53 -21.47
CA PHE A 606 4.62 -21.07 -21.97
C PHE A 606 4.44 -20.94 -23.49
N ALA A 607 5.06 -19.93 -24.12
CA ALA A 607 4.95 -19.70 -25.56
C ALA A 607 5.89 -20.58 -26.39
N THR A 608 6.85 -21.29 -25.78
CA THR A 608 7.82 -22.11 -26.51
C THR A 608 7.15 -23.42 -26.96
N PRO A 609 6.95 -23.67 -28.27
CA PRO A 609 6.14 -24.79 -28.78
C PRO A 609 6.64 -26.18 -28.36
N ASN A 610 7.92 -26.29 -27.97
CA ASN A 610 8.59 -27.57 -27.72
C ASN A 610 8.37 -28.12 -26.29
N ALA A 611 7.83 -27.35 -25.35
CA ALA A 611 7.68 -27.81 -23.96
C ALA A 611 6.48 -28.75 -23.73
N LEU A 612 5.51 -28.79 -24.67
CA LEU A 612 4.31 -29.64 -24.54
C LEU A 612 4.40 -30.95 -25.33
N HIS A 613 5.32 -31.06 -26.29
CA HIS A 613 5.42 -32.26 -27.13
C HIS A 613 6.32 -33.36 -26.56
N THR A 614 7.27 -33.05 -25.68
CA THR A 614 8.20 -34.07 -25.15
C THR A 614 7.61 -34.93 -24.04
N ASN A 615 6.75 -34.40 -23.16
CA ASN A 615 6.21 -35.20 -22.03
C ASN A 615 4.96 -36.02 -22.37
N SER A 616 4.25 -35.70 -23.46
CA SER A 616 3.10 -36.51 -23.89
C SER A 616 3.48 -37.67 -24.81
N MET A 617 4.63 -37.64 -25.49
CA MET A 617 5.05 -38.77 -26.34
C MET A 617 5.72 -39.91 -25.57
N GLU A 618 6.39 -39.65 -24.45
CA GLU A 618 7.01 -40.71 -23.63
C GLU A 618 5.97 -41.50 -22.80
N LEU A 619 4.84 -40.87 -22.42
CA LEU A 619 3.74 -41.54 -21.73
C LEU A 619 2.77 -42.31 -22.66
N LEU A 620 2.92 -42.15 -23.99
CA LEU A 620 2.11 -42.86 -24.99
C LEU A 620 2.84 -44.06 -25.63
N LEU A 621 4.12 -44.28 -25.32
CA LEU A 621 4.91 -45.39 -25.89
C LEU A 621 4.95 -46.66 -25.03
N ASP A 622 4.31 -46.68 -23.86
CA ASP A 622 4.31 -47.84 -22.94
C ASP A 622 2.95 -48.54 -22.75
N SER A 623 1.98 -48.33 -23.65
CA SER A 623 0.70 -49.05 -23.60
C SER A 623 0.51 -49.98 -24.81
N PRO A 624 0.72 -51.31 -24.66
CA PRO A 624 0.43 -52.25 -25.72
C PRO A 624 -1.06 -52.58 -25.75
N GLY A 625 -1.75 -52.08 -26.78
CA GLY A 625 -2.91 -52.74 -27.38
C GLY A 625 -4.27 -52.43 -26.78
N SER A 626 -5.04 -51.60 -27.48
CA SER A 626 -6.39 -52.01 -27.91
C SER A 626 -6.85 -51.10 -29.05
N ALA A 627 -7.12 -51.71 -30.20
CA ALA A 627 -7.82 -51.08 -31.29
C ALA A 627 -9.24 -50.75 -30.86
N ASP A 628 -9.62 -49.48 -30.88
CA ASP A 628 -10.91 -49.05 -31.42
C ASP A 628 -10.90 -47.54 -31.64
N ALA A 629 -10.91 -47.18 -32.92
CA ALA A 629 -10.92 -45.81 -33.41
C ALA A 629 -12.36 -45.40 -33.70
N SER A 630 -12.86 -44.40 -32.99
CA SER A 630 -13.72 -43.34 -33.55
C SER A 630 -14.08 -42.35 -32.43
N VAL A 631 -14.39 -41.11 -32.84
CA VAL A 631 -15.15 -40.08 -32.12
C VAL A 631 -14.37 -38.79 -31.79
N VAL A 632 -14.65 -37.81 -32.66
CA VAL A 632 -14.73 -36.34 -32.48
C VAL A 632 -13.49 -35.50 -32.82
N ASP A 633 -13.48 -35.07 -34.07
CA ASP A 633 -12.91 -33.80 -34.52
C ASP A 633 -14.06 -32.97 -35.11
N TYR A 634 -14.53 -31.95 -34.37
CA TYR A 634 -15.44 -30.91 -34.85
C TYR A 634 -15.36 -29.72 -33.90
N SER A 635 -14.62 -28.67 -34.27
CA SER A 635 -14.97 -27.25 -34.02
C SER A 635 -13.82 -26.30 -34.35
N LEU A 636 -13.51 -26.10 -35.63
CA LEU A 636 -12.66 -24.98 -36.07
C LEU A 636 -12.96 -24.57 -37.53
N GLN A 637 -14.21 -24.23 -37.85
CA GLN A 637 -14.50 -23.65 -39.18
C GLN A 637 -15.82 -22.87 -39.33
N MET A 638 -16.22 -22.08 -38.34
CA MET A 638 -17.34 -21.14 -38.49
C MET A 638 -17.01 -19.82 -37.82
N LEU A 639 -16.36 -18.91 -38.55
CA LEU A 639 -16.42 -17.44 -38.36
C LEU A 639 -15.53 -16.72 -39.40
N CYS A 640 -15.74 -17.00 -40.68
CA CYS A 640 -15.31 -16.14 -41.79
C CYS A 640 -16.33 -16.32 -42.91
N ASN A 641 -17.40 -15.51 -42.91
CA ASN A 641 -18.13 -15.02 -44.09
C ASN A 641 -19.44 -14.33 -43.66
N GLY A 642 -19.63 -13.09 -44.10
CA GLY A 642 -20.86 -12.32 -43.88
C GLY A 642 -20.73 -10.91 -44.44
N HIS A 643 -20.98 -10.79 -45.75
CA HIS A 643 -21.03 -9.55 -46.53
C HIS A 643 -22.07 -8.54 -46.04
N GLY A 644 -21.89 -7.30 -46.48
CA GLY A 644 -22.71 -6.15 -46.15
C GLY A 644 -24.12 -6.12 -46.75
N GLY A 645 -24.88 -5.13 -46.29
CA GLY A 645 -26.23 -4.83 -46.74
C GLY A 645 -26.69 -3.48 -46.19
N SER A 646 -27.34 -2.73 -47.07
CA SER A 646 -27.72 -1.32 -47.01
C SER A 646 -28.86 -0.98 -46.04
N SER A 647 -29.01 0.32 -45.83
CA SER A 647 -30.15 1.12 -45.35
C SER A 647 -31.56 0.48 -45.42
N ASP A 648 -32.38 0.69 -44.39
CA ASP A 648 -33.57 1.57 -44.45
C ASP A 648 -34.40 1.59 -43.14
N SER A 649 -35.15 2.68 -43.03
CA SER A 649 -36.03 3.14 -41.95
C SER A 649 -37.01 2.11 -41.40
N TRP A 650 -37.33 2.19 -40.10
CA TRP A 650 -38.70 1.97 -39.59
C TRP A 650 -38.97 2.87 -38.37
N SER A 651 -39.93 3.76 -38.55
CA SER A 651 -40.73 4.44 -37.54
C SER A 651 -41.77 3.50 -36.93
N ASP A 652 -42.28 3.91 -35.76
CA ASP A 652 -43.51 3.45 -35.10
C ASP A 652 -43.51 2.06 -34.43
N LEU A 653 -43.52 2.07 -33.09
CA LEU A 653 -44.58 1.37 -32.35
C LEU A 653 -44.73 1.98 -30.94
N ALA A 654 -45.79 2.76 -30.77
CA ALA A 654 -46.34 3.12 -29.48
C ALA A 654 -47.17 1.95 -28.95
N ILE A 655 -46.88 1.48 -27.73
CA ILE A 655 -47.82 0.69 -26.93
C ILE A 655 -47.82 1.29 -25.53
N GLY A 656 -48.91 1.98 -25.20
CA GLY A 656 -49.25 2.38 -23.85
C GLY A 656 -49.86 1.21 -23.08
N VAL A 657 -49.57 1.15 -21.78
CA VAL A 657 -50.40 0.45 -20.80
C VAL A 657 -50.41 1.25 -19.50
N ASP A 658 -51.62 1.38 -18.98
CA ASP A 658 -52.11 2.27 -17.94
C ASP A 658 -51.46 2.14 -16.55
N VAL A 659 -51.43 3.30 -15.90
CA VAL A 659 -51.07 3.50 -14.49
C VAL A 659 -52.31 3.28 -13.63
N TYR A 660 -52.29 2.26 -12.77
CA TYR A 660 -53.24 2.17 -11.66
C TYR A 660 -52.89 3.17 -10.56
N SER A 661 -53.83 4.08 -10.36
CA SER A 661 -53.93 5.00 -9.24
C SER A 661 -54.41 4.26 -7.99
N THR A 662 -53.78 4.48 -6.85
CA THR A 662 -54.44 4.41 -5.54
C THR A 662 -53.92 5.54 -4.66
N GLY A 663 -54.86 6.36 -4.20
CA GLY A 663 -54.62 7.60 -3.50
C GLY A 663 -54.45 7.44 -1.98
N ARG A 664 -54.07 8.58 -1.38
CA ARG A 664 -54.31 9.09 -0.01
C ARG A 664 -53.48 10.38 0.04
N GLY A 665 -54.06 11.57 0.05
CA GLY A 665 -54.97 12.11 1.07
C GLY A 665 -54.19 13.16 1.86
N ARG A 666 -54.24 14.43 1.44
CA ARG A 666 -53.73 15.59 2.20
C ARG A 666 -54.82 16.03 3.19
N PRO A 667 -54.49 16.46 4.42
CA PRO A 667 -55.31 17.40 5.16
C PRO A 667 -54.89 18.85 4.85
N GLY A 668 -55.89 19.71 4.68
CA GLY A 668 -55.75 21.16 4.56
C GLY A 668 -55.46 21.86 5.89
N PRO A 669 -55.38 23.19 5.88
CA PRO A 669 -54.71 23.97 6.92
C PRO A 669 -55.65 24.37 8.06
N TYR A 670 -55.12 24.31 9.28
CA TYR A 670 -55.35 25.25 10.37
C TYR A 670 -54.01 25.52 11.05
#